data_AF-A0A085EWG9-F1
#
_entry.id   AF-A0A085EWG9-F1
#
_cell.length_a   1.000
_cell.length_b   1.000
_cell.length_c   1.000
_cell.angle_alpha   90.00
_cell.angle_beta   90.00
_cell.angle_gamma   90.00
#
_symmetry.space_group_name_H-M   'P 1'
#
loop_
_entity.id
_entity.type
_entity.pdbx_description
1 polymer ?
#
loop_
_entity_poly.entity_id
_entity_poly.type
_entity_poly.pdbx_seq_one_letter_code
_entity_poly.pdbx_strand_id
1 'polypeptide(L)'
;MSQTRNNHFVPQWHQNGFADEYENMLRHLKHREVKLKDGSTKIVHAKNWFTSAQCFYARDLYSTFFGTEVNDDIEKKLFGPIDDNGSASIKAFLTDDQVQWHNSFQNLFIYLDAQKLRTPKGLDWVKSKYPDLSQAQLMAEMQALRTLHLTLWAEGVRELVSADESEVKFILSDHPVTIYNYACPPSSDFCSYPNDPDIALKGSQTIFPLDKNRCLILTNLEYARDPNGVEPVEPRTNATKIRQSMVNTINFINKRKLAADEVNKINYIIKARAKEAIAAGKEGWLHPEDSLNCDWAELRHVLLPPSEELYHFGGEMIASFEGGRTHYQDSFGRTQPQNKFLKKHTDEGKLGRNEICGCGSGRKYKNCCIDLSKELRTSWIELSVRERNLAFCRAIKGILGLDAGKTWVDVRREITDEQISRIYRFYSDLWPRDTDIYSLLPKSDGRFRALYTGILDVRIIGEHALPMASLFDEFLIESPIVNPNNVKPEFSPIEQPAQYKYQALKDILLMLELEPYIDCGLINLIPDPTIFDLSLMEAMLAMARSRKGEQKSVRDLEVHRKLAIEDYLNCTHMLPRDAKIRSLVRDFNAVEEVANRLIDTMHATAEASPLTMLQPIQPGVGGQFMQFCMAPNYEMSLFVAQVTGSVIVTDSESRWIELQSAQHRQMGLVSYLLNDVYRQINLMPLDYDLIDSYKKTQLHFADTRAVLKDADNLLLKGKHGVGELEKLSRRVAQLNVRLREIDLDEASVFVNRACRVIAPEGGIYDSKVQRLLARSGCLKYDSRVRAIYYVESIM
;
A
#
# COMPACT_ATOMS: atom_id res chain seq x y z
N MET A 1 15.67 -40.20 -13.60
CA MET A 1 15.66 -39.71 -12.20
C MET A 1 14.21 -39.66 -11.74
N SER A 2 13.87 -40.16 -10.55
CA SER A 2 12.49 -40.10 -10.05
C SER A 2 12.11 -38.64 -9.75
N GLN A 3 10.91 -38.23 -10.15
CA GLN A 3 10.35 -36.91 -9.80
C GLN A 3 9.93 -36.91 -8.33
N THR A 4 10.30 -35.86 -7.60
CA THR A 4 9.92 -35.68 -6.19
C THR A 4 8.46 -35.29 -6.12
N ARG A 5 7.61 -36.20 -5.63
CA ARG A 5 6.17 -35.97 -5.48
C ARG A 5 5.72 -35.75 -4.05
N ASN A 6 6.50 -36.19 -3.06
CA ASN A 6 6.21 -35.91 -1.66
C ASN A 6 7.06 -34.71 -1.23
N ASN A 7 6.45 -33.53 -1.17
CA ASN A 7 7.13 -32.30 -0.78
C ASN A 7 7.10 -32.18 0.74
N HIS A 8 8.26 -32.32 1.37
CA HIS A 8 8.40 -32.12 2.82
C HIS A 8 8.41 -30.62 3.11
N PHE A 9 7.28 -30.07 3.52
CA PHE A 9 7.17 -28.66 3.86
C PHE A 9 7.81 -28.32 5.21
N VAL A 10 8.05 -29.33 6.07
CA VAL A 10 9.04 -29.27 7.16
C VAL A 10 10.14 -30.28 6.82
N PRO A 11 11.40 -29.86 6.62
CA PRO A 11 12.44 -30.75 6.12
C PRO A 11 12.75 -31.85 7.12
N GLN A 12 13.09 -33.03 6.60
CA GLN A 12 13.40 -34.19 7.44
C GLN A 12 14.56 -33.91 8.40
N TRP A 13 15.58 -33.17 7.96
CA TRP A 13 16.72 -32.80 8.82
C TRP A 13 16.32 -31.93 10.00
N HIS A 14 15.33 -31.04 9.82
CA HIS A 14 14.83 -30.18 10.90
C HIS A 14 14.00 -30.99 11.89
N GLN A 15 13.14 -31.88 11.38
CA GLN A 15 12.38 -32.81 12.21
C GLN A 15 13.28 -33.68 13.10
N ASN A 16 14.41 -34.18 12.58
CA ASN A 16 15.33 -35.02 13.34
C ASN A 16 15.95 -34.30 14.55
N GLY A 17 16.01 -32.96 14.55
CA GLY A 17 16.43 -32.16 15.71
C GLY A 17 15.50 -32.27 16.92
N PHE A 18 14.29 -32.83 16.76
CA PHE A 18 13.30 -32.97 17.81
C PHE A 18 13.21 -34.37 18.42
N ALA A 19 13.99 -35.34 17.92
CA ALA A 19 13.97 -36.71 18.40
C ALA A 19 14.48 -36.84 19.85
N ASP A 20 13.85 -37.73 20.62
CA ASP A 20 14.20 -37.96 22.03
C ASP A 20 14.10 -39.44 22.44
N GLU A 21 12.89 -39.99 22.64
CA GLU A 21 12.72 -41.38 23.12
C GLU A 21 13.17 -42.43 22.10
N TYR A 22 12.99 -42.14 20.82
CA TYR A 22 13.35 -43.00 19.70
C TYR A 22 14.21 -42.24 18.70
N GLU A 23 15.28 -42.88 18.25
CA GLU A 23 16.16 -42.31 17.24
C GLU A 23 15.40 -42.09 15.92
N ASN A 24 15.45 -40.87 15.38
CA ASN A 24 14.81 -40.47 14.12
C ASN A 24 13.28 -40.64 14.06
N MET A 25 12.59 -40.77 15.19
CA MET A 25 11.13 -40.82 15.25
C MET A 25 10.55 -39.74 16.15
N LEU A 26 9.38 -39.23 15.77
CA LEU A 26 8.58 -38.30 16.56
C LEU A 26 7.19 -38.88 16.80
N ARG A 27 6.63 -38.54 17.95
CA ARG A 27 5.23 -38.78 18.26
C ARG A 27 4.42 -37.66 17.64
N HIS A 28 3.52 -37.98 16.74
CA HIS A 28 2.61 -37.01 16.11
C HIS A 28 1.25 -37.04 16.77
N LEU A 29 0.72 -35.85 17.04
CA LEU A 29 -0.68 -35.62 17.37
C LEU A 29 -1.32 -34.84 16.22
N LYS A 30 -2.19 -35.51 15.46
CA LYS A 30 -2.94 -34.91 14.35
C LYS A 30 -4.42 -34.87 14.67
N HIS A 31 -5.02 -33.69 14.65
CA HIS A 31 -6.47 -33.56 14.75
C HIS A 31 -7.10 -33.61 13.36
N ARG A 32 -8.30 -34.19 13.27
CA ARG A 32 -9.11 -34.25 12.05
C ARG A 32 -10.55 -33.94 12.38
N GLU A 33 -11.17 -33.06 11.61
CA GLU A 33 -12.59 -32.80 11.66
C GLU A 33 -13.35 -33.84 10.84
N VAL A 34 -14.29 -34.53 11.48
CA VAL A 34 -15.15 -35.54 10.87
C VAL A 34 -16.59 -35.04 10.93
N LYS A 35 -17.21 -34.82 9.77
CA LYS A 35 -18.64 -34.50 9.70
C LYS A 35 -19.48 -35.73 10.03
N LEU A 36 -20.35 -35.59 11.02
CA LEU A 36 -21.30 -36.61 11.45
C LEU A 36 -22.58 -36.54 10.59
N LYS A 37 -23.38 -37.61 10.61
CA LYS A 37 -24.59 -37.74 9.79
C LYS A 37 -25.68 -36.71 10.13
N ASP A 38 -25.63 -36.13 11.32
CA ASP A 38 -26.54 -35.08 11.81
C ASP A 38 -26.11 -33.66 11.39
N GLY A 39 -25.01 -33.53 10.64
CA GLY A 39 -24.45 -32.25 10.22
C GLY A 39 -23.50 -31.61 11.23
N SER A 40 -23.32 -32.18 12.43
CA SER A 40 -22.34 -31.74 13.42
C SER A 40 -20.92 -32.22 13.06
N THR A 41 -19.89 -31.59 13.63
CA THR A 41 -18.48 -31.95 13.40
C THR A 41 -17.87 -32.51 14.67
N LYS A 42 -17.20 -33.67 14.58
CA LYS A 42 -16.42 -34.27 15.66
C LYS A 42 -14.93 -34.16 15.36
N ILE A 43 -14.14 -33.70 16.33
CA ILE A 43 -12.67 -33.69 16.23
C ILE A 43 -12.14 -35.05 16.72
N VAL A 44 -11.29 -35.68 15.92
CA VAL A 44 -10.60 -36.94 16.26
C VAL A 44 -9.10 -36.69 16.27
N HIS A 45 -8.43 -37.16 17.32
CA HIS A 45 -6.98 -37.05 17.49
C HIS A 45 -6.30 -38.39 17.19
N ALA A 46 -5.56 -38.46 16.09
CA ALA A 46 -4.72 -39.60 15.77
C ALA A 46 -3.33 -39.41 16.40
N LYS A 47 -2.85 -40.46 17.09
CA LYS A 47 -1.54 -40.49 17.75
C LYS A 47 -0.70 -41.63 17.19
N ASN A 48 0.39 -41.32 16.49
CA ASN A 48 1.28 -42.31 15.89
C ASN A 48 2.75 -41.89 16.01
N TRP A 49 3.64 -42.87 16.10
CA TRP A 49 5.07 -42.66 15.93
C TRP A 49 5.42 -42.73 14.45
N PHE A 50 6.12 -41.73 13.94
CA PHE A 50 6.54 -41.66 12.53
C PHE A 50 8.01 -41.28 12.45
N THR A 51 8.69 -41.81 11.43
CA THR A 51 9.98 -41.26 11.02
C THR A 51 9.76 -39.94 10.28
N SER A 52 10.81 -39.13 10.17
CA SER A 52 10.75 -37.83 9.49
C SER A 52 10.32 -37.91 8.00
N ALA A 53 10.51 -39.08 7.36
CA ALA A 53 10.07 -39.35 5.99
C ALA A 53 8.55 -39.64 5.86
N GLN A 54 7.84 -39.92 6.95
CA GLN A 54 6.44 -40.38 6.94
C GLN A 54 5.43 -39.27 7.28
N CYS A 55 5.89 -38.05 7.56
CA CYS A 55 5.06 -36.95 8.05
C CYS A 55 5.54 -35.58 7.56
N PHE A 56 4.75 -34.53 7.85
CA PHE A 56 4.98 -33.14 7.41
C PHE A 56 5.37 -33.00 5.93
N TYR A 57 4.74 -33.82 5.08
CA TYR A 57 4.81 -33.71 3.64
C TYR A 57 3.40 -33.67 3.06
N ALA A 58 3.27 -33.10 1.88
CA ALA A 58 2.08 -33.21 1.05
C ALA A 58 2.48 -33.62 -0.36
N ARG A 59 1.61 -34.42 -0.99
CA ARG A 59 1.86 -34.87 -2.35
C ARG A 59 1.59 -33.73 -3.32
N ASP A 60 2.54 -33.46 -4.21
CA ASP A 60 2.50 -32.46 -5.28
C ASP A 60 2.15 -31.04 -4.78
N LEU A 61 2.59 -30.69 -3.57
CA LEU A 61 2.31 -29.38 -2.96
C LEU A 61 2.92 -28.23 -3.76
N TYR A 62 4.13 -28.45 -4.30
CA TYR A 62 4.86 -27.46 -5.09
C TYR A 62 5.02 -27.84 -6.56
N SER A 63 4.50 -29.01 -6.94
CA SER A 63 4.61 -29.49 -8.30
C SER A 63 3.69 -28.68 -9.21
N THR A 64 4.18 -28.38 -10.42
CA THR A 64 3.35 -27.85 -11.52
C THR A 64 3.16 -28.93 -12.58
N PHE A 65 2.10 -28.79 -13.39
CA PHE A 65 1.69 -29.83 -14.32
C PHE A 65 1.56 -29.27 -15.73
N PHE A 66 2.12 -29.99 -16.71
CA PHE A 66 1.86 -29.77 -18.13
C PHE A 66 1.27 -31.04 -18.72
N GLY A 67 -0.06 -31.09 -18.82
CA GLY A 67 -0.77 -32.35 -19.11
C GLY A 67 -0.51 -33.38 -18.00
N THR A 68 0.09 -34.51 -18.38
CA THR A 68 0.46 -35.59 -17.45
C THR A 68 1.89 -35.47 -16.91
N GLU A 69 2.69 -34.54 -17.43
CA GLU A 69 4.08 -34.34 -16.99
C GLU A 69 4.11 -33.50 -15.71
N VAL A 70 4.80 -34.01 -14.69
CA VAL A 70 5.01 -33.33 -13.41
C VAL A 70 6.34 -32.58 -13.44
N ASN A 71 6.33 -31.31 -13.07
CA ASN A 71 7.52 -30.49 -12.91
C ASN A 71 7.78 -30.23 -11.42
N ASP A 72 8.94 -30.68 -10.94
CA ASP A 72 9.41 -30.56 -9.56
C ASP A 72 10.55 -29.53 -9.36
N ASP A 73 10.72 -28.60 -10.32
CA ASP A 73 11.76 -27.56 -10.28
C ASP A 73 11.65 -26.66 -9.04
N ILE A 74 10.44 -26.41 -8.53
CA ILE A 74 10.26 -25.62 -7.29
C ILE A 74 10.91 -26.34 -6.11
N GLU A 75 10.75 -27.65 -5.99
CA GLU A 75 11.42 -28.44 -4.95
C GLU A 75 12.95 -28.40 -5.15
N LYS A 76 13.43 -28.71 -6.35
CA LYS A 76 14.85 -28.92 -6.61
C LYS A 76 15.67 -27.63 -6.70
N LYS A 77 15.17 -26.63 -7.43
CA LYS A 77 15.92 -25.41 -7.77
C LYS A 77 15.63 -24.25 -6.83
N LEU A 78 14.46 -24.22 -6.20
CA LEU A 78 14.13 -23.18 -5.21
C LEU A 78 14.35 -23.68 -3.79
N PHE A 79 13.63 -24.71 -3.35
CA PHE A 79 13.71 -25.16 -1.95
C PHE A 79 15.00 -25.92 -1.62
N GLY A 80 15.56 -26.70 -2.55
CA GLY A 80 16.84 -27.39 -2.35
C GLY A 80 17.94 -26.48 -1.81
N PRO A 81 18.34 -25.40 -2.53
CA PRO A 81 19.34 -24.45 -2.04
C PRO A 81 18.93 -23.72 -0.76
N ILE A 82 17.64 -23.44 -0.57
CA ILE A 82 17.15 -22.80 0.67
C ILE A 82 17.30 -23.75 1.87
N ASP A 83 17.01 -25.03 1.69
CA ASP A 83 17.11 -26.05 2.74
C ASP A 83 18.57 -26.40 3.07
N ASP A 84 19.46 -26.43 2.06
CA ASP A 84 20.90 -26.63 2.27
C ASP A 84 21.50 -25.49 3.10
N ASN A 85 21.24 -24.24 2.69
CA ASN A 85 21.69 -23.06 3.42
C ASN A 85 21.01 -22.92 4.79
N GLY A 86 19.72 -23.26 4.87
CA GLY A 86 18.95 -23.29 6.10
C GLY A 86 19.53 -24.28 7.10
N SER A 87 19.82 -25.51 6.68
CA SER A 87 20.44 -26.54 7.52
C SER A 87 21.78 -26.09 8.11
N ALA A 88 22.64 -25.49 7.28
CA ALA A 88 23.91 -24.91 7.74
C ALA A 88 23.69 -23.76 8.73
N SER A 89 22.72 -22.89 8.46
CA SER A 89 22.40 -21.74 9.31
C SER A 89 21.86 -22.18 10.67
N ILE A 90 20.92 -23.12 10.73
CA ILE A 90 20.41 -23.64 12.01
C ILE A 90 21.54 -24.21 12.86
N LYS A 91 22.46 -24.99 12.26
CA LYS A 91 23.62 -25.53 12.98
C LYS A 91 24.51 -24.42 13.56
N ALA A 92 24.76 -23.34 12.82
CA ALA A 92 25.50 -22.19 13.32
C ALA A 92 24.81 -21.56 14.55
N PHE A 93 23.48 -21.37 14.49
CA PHE A 93 22.68 -20.79 15.57
C PHE A 93 22.39 -21.75 16.73
N LEU A 94 22.74 -23.04 16.62
CA LEU A 94 22.81 -23.98 17.74
C LEU A 94 24.13 -23.88 18.52
N THR A 95 25.13 -23.17 17.99
CA THR A 95 26.38 -22.83 18.71
C THR A 95 26.34 -21.39 19.23
N ASP A 96 27.37 -20.98 19.97
CA ASP A 96 27.55 -19.60 20.44
C ASP A 96 28.67 -18.86 19.69
N ASP A 97 29.02 -19.33 18.49
CA ASP A 97 30.03 -18.72 17.62
C ASP A 97 29.45 -17.57 16.80
N GLN A 98 29.75 -16.35 17.21
CA GLN A 98 29.30 -15.12 16.55
C GLN A 98 29.81 -14.97 15.11
N VAL A 99 30.96 -15.56 14.75
CA VAL A 99 31.44 -15.54 13.35
C VAL A 99 30.53 -16.39 12.49
N GLN A 100 30.13 -17.57 12.98
CA GLN A 100 29.17 -18.42 12.29
C GLN A 100 27.78 -17.77 12.21
N TRP A 101 27.36 -17.07 13.26
CA TRP A 101 26.11 -16.28 13.23
C TRP A 101 26.15 -15.19 12.16
N HIS A 102 27.21 -14.39 12.09
CA HIS A 102 27.37 -13.34 11.09
C HIS A 102 27.26 -13.90 9.67
N ASN A 103 28.02 -14.96 9.37
CA ASN A 103 28.07 -15.57 8.05
C ASN A 103 26.74 -16.23 7.65
N SER A 104 25.93 -16.65 8.63
CA SER A 104 24.66 -17.36 8.42
C SER A 104 23.42 -16.47 8.58
N PHE A 105 23.59 -15.21 8.98
CA PHE A 105 22.51 -14.33 9.39
C PHE A 105 21.43 -14.17 8.32
N GLN A 106 21.82 -13.82 7.10
CA GLN A 106 20.87 -13.61 6.00
C GLN A 106 20.18 -14.93 5.61
N ASN A 107 20.92 -16.03 5.56
CA ASN A 107 20.40 -17.35 5.21
C ASN A 107 19.38 -17.86 6.23
N LEU A 108 19.59 -17.58 7.53
CA LEU A 108 18.62 -17.91 8.58
C LEU A 108 17.26 -17.26 8.30
N PHE A 109 17.22 -15.94 8.06
CA PHE A 109 15.94 -15.24 7.84
C PHE A 109 15.29 -15.57 6.49
N ILE A 110 16.08 -15.83 5.44
CA ILE A 110 15.56 -16.35 4.16
C ILE A 110 14.89 -17.71 4.38
N TYR A 111 15.55 -18.61 5.13
CA TYR A 111 15.01 -19.92 5.45
C TYR A 111 13.74 -19.80 6.30
N LEU A 112 13.74 -18.95 7.33
CA LEU A 112 12.60 -18.71 8.21
C LEU A 112 11.35 -18.26 7.41
N ASP A 113 11.50 -17.31 6.51
CA ASP A 113 10.36 -16.79 5.74
C ASP A 113 9.85 -17.80 4.71
N ALA A 114 10.77 -18.50 4.03
CA ALA A 114 10.42 -19.61 3.14
C ALA A 114 9.70 -20.73 3.89
N GLN A 115 10.17 -21.08 5.09
CA GLN A 115 9.57 -22.09 5.96
C GLN A 115 8.17 -21.68 6.43
N LYS A 116 7.90 -20.38 6.64
CA LYS A 116 6.55 -19.88 6.92
C LYS A 116 5.61 -20.06 5.72
N LEU A 117 6.03 -19.60 4.53
CA LEU A 117 5.16 -19.57 3.36
C LEU A 117 4.94 -20.92 2.68
N ARG A 118 5.90 -21.85 2.75
CA ARG A 118 5.82 -23.13 2.01
C ARG A 118 4.85 -24.15 2.60
N THR A 119 4.45 -23.98 3.85
CA THR A 119 3.50 -24.87 4.51
C THR A 119 2.11 -24.81 3.84
N PRO A 120 1.24 -25.83 4.01
CA PRO A 120 -0.14 -25.74 3.51
C PRO A 120 -0.90 -24.50 4.01
N LYS A 121 -0.72 -24.12 5.28
CA LYS A 121 -1.29 -22.88 5.84
C LYS A 121 -0.70 -21.63 5.16
N GLY A 122 0.61 -21.60 4.94
CA GLY A 122 1.30 -20.50 4.24
C GLY A 122 0.86 -20.34 2.78
N LEU A 123 0.69 -21.43 2.04
CA LEU A 123 0.19 -21.38 0.67
C LEU A 123 -1.28 -20.96 0.60
N ASP A 124 -2.10 -21.40 1.54
CA ASP A 124 -3.49 -20.92 1.63
C ASP A 124 -3.55 -19.44 2.02
N TRP A 125 -2.62 -18.95 2.86
CA TRP A 125 -2.45 -17.51 3.11
C TRP A 125 -2.09 -16.76 1.83
N VAL A 126 -1.16 -17.26 1.01
CA VAL A 126 -0.86 -16.64 -0.30
C VAL A 126 -2.13 -16.58 -1.13
N LYS A 127 -2.86 -17.70 -1.30
CA LYS A 127 -4.14 -17.72 -2.05
C LYS A 127 -5.14 -16.68 -1.54
N SER A 128 -5.25 -16.49 -0.22
CA SER A 128 -6.19 -15.54 0.37
C SER A 128 -5.95 -14.08 -0.04
N LYS A 129 -4.75 -13.75 -0.54
CA LYS A 129 -4.38 -12.40 -1.01
C LYS A 129 -4.76 -12.13 -2.47
N TYR A 130 -5.29 -13.13 -3.17
CA TYR A 130 -5.65 -13.03 -4.58
C TYR A 130 -7.09 -13.53 -4.78
N PRO A 131 -7.87 -12.95 -5.72
CA PRO A 131 -9.20 -13.46 -6.00
C PRO A 131 -9.21 -14.90 -6.53
N ASP A 132 -8.23 -15.26 -7.37
CA ASP A 132 -8.05 -16.61 -7.91
C ASP A 132 -6.59 -16.83 -8.35
N LEU A 133 -6.09 -18.07 -8.20
CA LEU A 133 -4.76 -18.49 -8.62
C LEU A 133 -4.77 -19.96 -9.08
N SER A 134 -4.28 -20.21 -10.29
CA SER A 134 -3.85 -21.56 -10.68
C SER A 134 -2.64 -22.02 -9.85
N GLN A 135 -2.37 -23.32 -9.81
CA GLN A 135 -1.21 -23.87 -9.10
C GLN A 135 0.13 -23.25 -9.58
N ALA A 136 0.30 -23.04 -10.89
CA ALA A 136 1.50 -22.43 -11.43
C ALA A 136 1.65 -20.96 -10.99
N GLN A 137 0.56 -20.19 -11.00
CA GLN A 137 0.56 -18.81 -10.50
C GLN A 137 0.85 -18.78 -8.99
N LEU A 138 0.24 -19.67 -8.20
CA LEU A 138 0.50 -19.77 -6.77
C LEU A 138 1.99 -20.00 -6.46
N MET A 139 2.66 -20.88 -7.21
CA MET A 139 4.10 -21.12 -7.02
C MET A 139 4.93 -19.88 -7.36
N ALA A 140 4.58 -19.17 -8.44
CA ALA A 140 5.25 -17.93 -8.81
C ALA A 140 5.04 -16.82 -7.77
N GLU A 141 3.84 -16.68 -7.22
CA GLU A 141 3.53 -15.71 -6.17
C GLU A 141 4.19 -16.05 -4.84
N MET A 142 4.18 -17.32 -4.43
CA MET A 142 4.90 -17.79 -3.24
C MET A 142 6.39 -17.47 -3.37
N GLN A 143 6.99 -17.76 -4.52
CA GLN A 143 8.39 -17.43 -4.77
C GLN A 143 8.63 -15.92 -4.64
N ALA A 144 7.76 -15.08 -5.19
CA ALA A 144 7.91 -13.62 -5.11
C ALA A 144 7.73 -13.06 -3.68
N LEU A 145 6.94 -13.72 -2.83
CA LEU A 145 6.63 -13.28 -1.47
C LEU A 145 7.57 -13.84 -0.39
N ARG A 146 8.42 -14.82 -0.69
CA ARG A 146 9.28 -15.54 0.29
C ARG A 146 10.32 -14.73 1.06
N THR A 147 10.35 -13.42 0.90
CA THR A 147 11.30 -12.51 1.58
C THR A 147 10.60 -11.31 2.21
N LEU A 148 9.29 -11.44 2.45
CA LEU A 148 8.41 -10.39 2.93
C LEU A 148 8.74 -9.92 4.35
N HIS A 149 9.25 -10.78 5.24
CA HIS A 149 9.34 -10.46 6.68
C HIS A 149 10.76 -10.20 7.17
N LEU A 150 11.77 -10.38 6.32
CA LEU A 150 13.20 -10.36 6.68
C LEU A 150 13.58 -9.06 7.41
N THR A 151 13.21 -7.90 6.86
CA THR A 151 13.59 -6.61 7.44
C THR A 151 12.98 -6.40 8.82
N LEU A 152 11.68 -6.69 8.99
CA LEU A 152 10.99 -6.49 10.26
C LEU A 152 11.56 -7.37 11.37
N TRP A 153 11.88 -8.61 11.04
CA TRP A 153 12.54 -9.56 11.94
C TRP A 153 13.98 -9.17 12.26
N ALA A 154 14.75 -8.74 11.27
CA ALA A 154 16.14 -8.35 11.44
C ALA A 154 16.29 -7.14 12.37
N GLU A 155 15.35 -6.20 12.32
CA GLU A 155 15.32 -5.01 13.19
C GLU A 155 14.68 -5.24 14.57
N GLY A 156 14.08 -6.41 14.80
CA GLY A 156 13.50 -6.78 16.09
C GLY A 156 14.55 -7.14 17.14
N VAL A 157 14.10 -7.30 18.38
CA VAL A 157 14.87 -7.96 19.43
C VAL A 157 14.92 -9.45 19.12
N ARG A 158 16.12 -10.01 19.03
CA ARG A 158 16.36 -11.41 18.65
C ARG A 158 16.92 -12.16 19.84
N GLU A 159 16.23 -13.19 20.27
CA GLU A 159 16.60 -13.97 21.44
C GLU A 159 16.61 -15.47 21.13
N LEU A 160 17.65 -16.16 21.60
CA LEU A 160 17.79 -17.60 21.64
C LEU A 160 17.57 -18.05 23.09
N VAL A 161 16.50 -18.81 23.32
CA VAL A 161 16.20 -19.40 24.63
C VAL A 161 16.54 -20.89 24.61
N SER A 162 17.02 -21.41 25.73
CA SER A 162 17.36 -22.82 25.91
C SER A 162 16.36 -23.54 26.82
N ALA A 163 16.03 -24.77 26.48
CA ALA A 163 15.29 -25.74 27.28
C ALA A 163 16.21 -26.89 27.73
N ASP A 164 17.54 -26.77 27.62
CA ASP A 164 18.50 -27.85 27.93
C ASP A 164 18.31 -28.43 29.33
N GLU A 165 18.05 -27.57 30.32
CA GLU A 165 17.83 -27.92 31.72
C GLU A 165 16.36 -28.22 32.06
N SER A 166 15.45 -28.11 31.10
CA SER A 166 14.03 -28.43 31.27
C SER A 166 13.74 -29.89 30.93
N GLU A 167 12.91 -30.52 31.77
CA GLU A 167 12.33 -31.86 31.55
C GLU A 167 11.31 -31.89 30.38
N VAL A 168 10.80 -30.71 30.01
CA VAL A 168 9.93 -30.51 28.84
C VAL A 168 10.72 -29.81 27.75
N LYS A 169 10.66 -30.34 26.53
CA LYS A 169 11.36 -29.78 25.36
C LYS A 169 10.38 -29.14 24.38
N PHE A 170 10.90 -28.34 23.45
CA PHE A 170 10.07 -27.70 22.43
C PHE A 170 9.44 -28.72 21.48
N ILE A 171 8.21 -28.42 21.06
CA ILE A 171 7.49 -29.21 20.04
C ILE A 171 7.64 -28.60 18.65
N LEU A 172 7.39 -29.42 17.63
CA LEU A 172 7.34 -29.05 16.23
C LEU A 172 5.88 -29.05 15.73
N SER A 173 5.56 -28.21 14.75
CA SER A 173 4.23 -28.18 14.11
C SER A 173 4.31 -28.25 12.59
N ASP A 174 3.16 -28.47 11.95
CA ASP A 174 3.00 -28.36 10.50
C ASP A 174 3.05 -26.91 9.96
N HIS A 175 3.19 -25.92 10.85
CA HIS A 175 3.47 -24.52 10.55
C HIS A 175 4.51 -23.96 11.54
N PRO A 176 5.79 -24.35 11.40
CA PRO A 176 6.77 -24.21 12.48
C PRO A 176 7.14 -22.75 12.83
N VAL A 177 6.94 -21.80 11.91
CA VAL A 177 7.15 -20.37 12.16
C VAL A 177 5.87 -19.76 12.71
N THR A 178 5.78 -19.73 14.03
CA THR A 178 4.57 -19.39 14.76
C THR A 178 4.53 -17.91 15.13
N ILE A 179 3.40 -17.22 14.92
CA ILE A 179 3.23 -15.83 15.36
C ILE A 179 2.26 -15.79 16.55
N TYR A 180 2.69 -15.10 17.60
CA TYR A 180 1.91 -14.82 18.79
C TYR A 180 1.62 -13.32 18.87
N ASN A 181 0.40 -12.95 19.22
CA ASN A 181 0.07 -11.61 19.69
C ASN A 181 -0.92 -11.77 20.84
N TYR A 182 -0.64 -11.14 21.98
CA TYR A 182 -1.39 -11.34 23.21
C TYR A 182 -2.83 -10.81 23.14
N ALA A 183 -3.12 -9.90 22.20
CA ALA A 183 -4.47 -9.40 21.93
C ALA A 183 -5.21 -10.17 20.83
N CYS A 184 -4.55 -11.15 20.20
CA CYS A 184 -5.12 -11.96 19.12
C CYS A 184 -5.20 -13.44 19.55
N PRO A 185 -6.16 -13.86 20.38
CA PRO A 185 -6.38 -15.27 20.68
C PRO A 185 -6.76 -16.05 19.41
N PRO A 186 -6.68 -17.41 19.40
CA PRO A 186 -7.01 -18.22 18.23
C PRO A 186 -8.42 -17.97 17.64
N SER A 187 -9.38 -17.55 18.48
CA SER A 187 -10.73 -17.19 18.08
C SER A 187 -10.89 -15.79 17.47
N SER A 188 -9.83 -14.98 17.46
CA SER A 188 -9.84 -13.62 16.91
C SER A 188 -9.98 -13.62 15.39
N ASP A 189 -10.64 -12.60 14.83
CA ASP A 189 -10.74 -12.38 13.38
C ASP A 189 -9.37 -12.32 12.70
N PHE A 190 -8.36 -11.75 13.38
CA PHE A 190 -6.96 -11.72 12.91
C PHE A 190 -6.34 -13.10 12.72
N CYS A 191 -6.92 -14.13 13.35
CA CYS A 191 -6.43 -15.50 13.39
C CYS A 191 -7.34 -16.46 12.62
N SER A 192 -8.36 -15.93 11.93
CA SER A 192 -9.24 -16.74 11.08
C SER A 192 -8.41 -17.39 9.98
N TYR A 193 -8.47 -18.72 9.89
CA TYR A 193 -7.70 -19.49 8.91
C TYR A 193 -7.84 -18.87 7.51
N PRO A 194 -6.72 -18.68 6.77
CA PRO A 194 -5.36 -19.17 7.04
C PRO A 194 -4.46 -18.19 7.83
N ASN A 195 -5.01 -17.14 8.40
CA ASN A 195 -4.22 -16.02 8.94
C ASN A 195 -3.60 -16.30 10.31
N ASP A 196 -2.49 -15.62 10.54
CA ASP A 196 -1.93 -15.30 11.85
C ASP A 196 -1.89 -13.76 11.98
N PRO A 197 -1.79 -13.19 13.19
CA PRO A 197 -1.57 -11.75 13.35
C PRO A 197 -0.33 -11.32 12.54
N ASP A 198 -0.39 -10.13 11.92
CA ASP A 198 0.71 -9.65 11.09
C ASP A 198 1.95 -9.37 11.96
N ILE A 199 3.14 -9.70 11.45
CA ILE A 199 4.42 -9.52 12.13
C ILE A 199 4.72 -8.03 12.37
N ALA A 200 4.15 -7.15 11.54
CA ALA A 200 4.28 -5.71 11.68
C ALA A 200 3.49 -5.13 12.87
N LEU A 201 2.59 -5.89 13.52
CA LEU A 201 1.87 -5.38 14.70
C LEU A 201 2.81 -5.31 15.92
N LYS A 202 2.75 -4.23 16.70
CA LYS A 202 3.64 -4.00 17.85
C LYS A 202 3.67 -5.19 18.80
N GLY A 203 2.51 -5.76 19.15
CA GLY A 203 2.41 -6.89 20.07
C GLY A 203 2.77 -8.26 19.48
N SER A 204 3.10 -8.34 18.18
CA SER A 204 3.43 -9.61 17.54
C SER A 204 4.85 -10.07 17.87
N GLN A 205 4.99 -11.35 18.18
CA GLN A 205 6.25 -12.05 18.43
C GLN A 205 6.31 -13.30 17.56
N THR A 206 7.46 -13.57 16.95
CA THR A 206 7.69 -14.77 16.14
C THR A 206 8.45 -15.80 16.95
N ILE A 207 7.97 -17.04 16.94
CA ILE A 207 8.52 -18.18 17.66
C ILE A 207 8.93 -19.23 16.64
N PHE A 208 10.18 -19.67 16.72
CA PHE A 208 10.72 -20.70 15.84
C PHE A 208 11.69 -21.61 16.59
N PRO A 209 11.24 -22.82 16.99
CA PRO A 209 12.13 -23.85 17.53
C PRO A 209 13.18 -24.29 16.52
N LEU A 210 14.46 -24.14 16.87
CA LEU A 210 15.61 -24.57 16.06
C LEU A 210 15.80 -26.09 16.16
N ASP A 211 15.66 -26.61 17.38
CA ASP A 211 15.63 -28.04 17.72
C ASP A 211 14.80 -28.25 19.02
N LYS A 212 14.85 -29.43 19.64
CA LYS A 212 14.13 -29.68 20.90
C LYS A 212 14.56 -28.76 22.06
N ASN A 213 15.79 -28.26 22.05
CA ASN A 213 16.39 -27.55 23.18
C ASN A 213 16.52 -26.05 22.93
N ARG A 214 16.54 -25.55 21.70
CA ARG A 214 16.80 -24.14 21.39
C ARG A 214 15.67 -23.55 20.56
N CYS A 215 15.18 -22.38 20.97
CA CYS A 215 14.12 -21.67 20.28
C CYS A 215 14.51 -20.21 20.03
N LEU A 216 14.23 -19.73 18.81
CA LEU A 216 14.36 -18.34 18.43
C LEU A 216 13.04 -17.60 18.72
N ILE A 217 13.13 -16.51 19.47
CA ILE A 217 12.03 -15.58 19.73
C ILE A 217 12.41 -14.21 19.15
N LEU A 218 11.54 -13.67 18.30
CA LEU A 218 11.69 -12.35 17.69
C LEU A 218 10.59 -11.43 18.23
N THR A 219 10.99 -10.31 18.84
CA THR A 219 10.07 -9.37 19.48
C THR A 219 10.22 -7.98 18.87
N ASN A 220 9.11 -7.32 18.54
CA ASN A 220 9.16 -5.93 18.07
C ASN A 220 9.75 -5.00 19.14
N LEU A 221 10.67 -4.12 18.74
CA LEU A 221 11.47 -3.30 19.67
C LEU A 221 10.61 -2.40 20.57
N GLU A 222 9.54 -1.80 20.03
CA GLU A 222 8.62 -0.96 20.80
C GLU A 222 7.95 -1.74 21.93
N TYR A 223 7.48 -2.95 21.63
CA TYR A 223 6.86 -3.82 22.62
C TYR A 223 7.85 -4.40 23.62
N ALA A 224 9.07 -4.73 23.21
CA ALA A 224 10.12 -5.17 24.12
C ALA A 224 10.48 -4.09 25.14
N ARG A 225 10.51 -2.81 24.73
CA ARG A 225 10.85 -1.67 25.59
C ARG A 225 9.71 -1.24 26.50
N ASP A 226 8.48 -1.27 26.00
CA ASP A 226 7.29 -0.85 26.74
C ASP A 226 6.13 -1.87 26.56
N PRO A 227 6.22 -3.03 27.24
CA PRO A 227 5.24 -4.10 27.05
C PRO A 227 3.84 -3.75 27.54
N ASN A 228 3.69 -2.72 28.38
CA ASN A 228 2.41 -2.32 28.96
C ASN A 228 1.83 -1.03 28.34
N GLY A 229 2.64 -0.22 27.65
CA GLY A 229 2.19 1.06 27.08
C GLY A 229 1.92 1.06 25.57
N VAL A 230 2.21 -0.05 24.86
CA VAL A 230 1.91 -0.15 23.41
C VAL A 230 0.52 -0.73 23.14
N GLU A 231 -0.14 -0.19 22.12
CA GLU A 231 -1.33 -0.80 21.53
C GLU A 231 -0.93 -2.02 20.66
N PRO A 232 -1.33 -3.25 21.01
CA PRO A 232 -0.75 -4.48 20.44
C PRO A 232 -1.11 -4.75 18.99
N VAL A 233 -2.24 -4.22 18.52
CA VAL A 233 -2.76 -4.39 17.16
C VAL A 233 -2.49 -3.18 16.27
N GLU A 234 -1.71 -2.21 16.75
CA GLU A 234 -1.20 -1.15 15.90
C GLU A 234 0.06 -1.62 15.15
N PRO A 235 0.26 -1.18 13.89
CA PRO A 235 1.53 -1.34 13.21
C PRO A 235 2.68 -0.68 14.00
N ARG A 236 3.83 -1.34 14.00
CA ARG A 236 5.07 -0.78 14.54
C ARG A 236 5.53 0.43 13.74
N THR A 237 6.37 1.26 14.36
CA THR A 237 7.07 2.31 13.64
C THR A 237 7.87 1.73 12.47
N ASN A 238 7.70 2.33 11.29
CA ASN A 238 8.31 1.89 10.03
C ASN A 238 7.95 0.43 9.67
N ALA A 239 6.66 0.15 9.50
CA ALA A 239 6.12 -1.18 9.21
C ALA A 239 6.33 -1.67 7.75
N THR A 240 6.95 -0.88 6.88
CA THR A 240 7.19 -1.22 5.46
C THR A 240 7.96 -2.53 5.32
N LYS A 241 7.32 -3.56 4.78
CA LYS A 241 7.82 -4.95 4.83
C LYS A 241 9.16 -5.13 4.10
N ILE A 242 9.35 -4.46 2.97
CA ILE A 242 10.54 -4.58 2.13
C ILE A 242 11.20 -3.22 1.97
N ARG A 243 12.35 -3.06 2.61
CA ARG A 243 13.19 -1.88 2.52
C ARG A 243 14.65 -2.23 2.78
N GLN A 244 15.54 -1.32 2.39
CA GLN A 244 16.94 -1.38 2.81
C GLN A 244 17.04 -0.99 4.29
N SER A 245 17.76 -1.80 5.06
CA SER A 245 18.01 -1.58 6.47
C SER A 245 19.39 -2.13 6.83
N MET A 246 20.03 -1.56 7.83
CA MET A 246 21.31 -1.98 8.37
C MET A 246 21.12 -2.42 9.82
N VAL A 247 21.63 -3.62 10.14
CA VAL A 247 21.52 -4.21 11.48
C VAL A 247 22.84 -4.85 11.88
N ASN A 248 23.09 -4.91 13.19
CA ASN A 248 24.16 -5.74 13.71
C ASN A 248 23.73 -7.22 13.60
N THR A 249 24.54 -8.06 12.96
CA THR A 249 24.22 -9.47 12.69
C THR A 249 24.56 -10.43 13.83
N ILE A 250 25.28 -9.99 14.85
CA ILE A 250 25.73 -10.82 15.99
C ILE A 250 24.98 -10.52 17.28
N ASN A 251 24.20 -9.43 17.33
CA ASN A 251 23.37 -9.10 18.50
C ASN A 251 22.18 -10.05 18.63
N PHE A 252 22.36 -11.12 19.40
CA PHE A 252 21.33 -12.04 19.88
C PHE A 252 21.42 -12.15 21.40
N ILE A 253 20.29 -12.07 22.08
CA ILE A 253 20.20 -12.41 23.50
C ILE A 253 20.26 -13.93 23.61
N ASN A 254 21.13 -14.48 24.46
CA ASN A 254 21.33 -15.93 24.57
C ASN A 254 21.64 -16.33 26.02
N LYS A 255 20.81 -15.89 26.96
CA LYS A 255 21.04 -16.08 28.40
C LYS A 255 19.97 -16.91 29.10
N ARG A 256 18.73 -16.87 28.61
CA ARG A 256 17.60 -17.51 29.30
C ARG A 256 17.59 -19.02 29.08
N LYS A 257 17.53 -19.74 30.20
CA LYS A 257 17.19 -21.16 30.28
C LYS A 257 15.79 -21.26 30.87
N LEU A 258 14.87 -21.84 30.12
CA LEU A 258 13.46 -21.91 30.46
C LEU A 258 13.17 -23.12 31.35
N ALA A 259 12.30 -22.93 32.32
CA ALA A 259 11.74 -24.02 33.11
C ALA A 259 10.64 -24.78 32.34
N ALA A 260 10.23 -25.93 32.86
CA ALA A 260 9.23 -26.78 32.21
C ALA A 260 7.88 -26.07 31.98
N ASP A 261 7.43 -25.22 32.91
CA ASP A 261 6.18 -24.45 32.76
C ASP A 261 6.30 -23.38 31.65
N GLU A 262 7.47 -22.75 31.53
CA GLU A 262 7.78 -21.77 30.49
C GLU A 262 7.81 -22.42 29.10
N VAL A 263 8.46 -23.59 28.97
CA VAL A 263 8.45 -24.36 27.73
C VAL A 263 7.03 -24.82 27.37
N ASN A 264 6.23 -25.25 28.34
CA ASN A 264 4.83 -25.62 28.11
C ASN A 264 3.99 -24.43 27.60
N LYS A 265 4.17 -23.22 28.13
CA LYS A 265 3.50 -22.01 27.64
C LYS A 265 3.84 -21.75 26.17
N ILE A 266 5.11 -21.88 25.78
CA ILE A 266 5.54 -21.72 24.37
C ILE A 266 4.95 -22.84 23.49
N ASN A 267 5.01 -24.09 23.95
CA ASN A 267 4.44 -25.24 23.24
C ASN A 267 2.93 -25.10 23.03
N TYR A 268 2.20 -24.54 24.00
CA TYR A 268 0.78 -24.25 23.86
C TYR A 268 0.50 -23.27 22.72
N ILE A 269 1.32 -22.21 22.59
CA ILE A 269 1.21 -21.25 21.46
C ILE A 269 1.44 -21.97 20.13
N ILE A 270 2.51 -22.77 20.02
CA ILE A 270 2.86 -23.53 18.81
C ILE A 270 1.71 -24.46 18.42
N LYS A 271 1.14 -25.18 19.38
CA LYS A 271 0.00 -26.08 19.17
C LYS A 271 -1.25 -25.34 18.72
N ALA A 272 -1.57 -24.22 19.36
CA ALA A 272 -2.75 -23.41 19.02
C ALA A 272 -2.66 -22.77 17.62
N ARG A 273 -1.44 -22.60 17.08
CA ARG A 273 -1.17 -21.97 15.79
C ARG A 273 -0.91 -22.94 14.64
N ALA A 274 -0.70 -24.21 14.96
CA ALA A 274 -0.62 -25.31 14.00
C ALA A 274 -1.91 -25.40 13.17
N LYS A 275 -1.81 -25.93 11.95
CA LYS A 275 -2.98 -26.18 11.10
C LYS A 275 -3.74 -27.40 11.60
N GLU A 276 -3.09 -28.55 11.66
CA GLU A 276 -3.71 -29.82 12.03
C GLU A 276 -2.82 -30.76 12.84
N ALA A 277 -1.49 -30.62 12.77
CA ALA A 277 -0.55 -31.55 13.38
C ALA A 277 0.60 -30.89 14.14
N ILE A 278 0.94 -31.51 15.28
CA ILE A 278 2.17 -31.26 16.05
C ILE A 278 2.94 -32.56 16.28
N ALA A 279 4.23 -32.44 16.59
CA ALA A 279 5.12 -33.56 16.82
C ALA A 279 6.16 -33.25 17.91
N ALA A 280 6.60 -34.28 18.63
CA ALA A 280 7.59 -34.16 19.69
C ALA A 280 8.36 -35.49 19.87
N GLY A 281 9.57 -35.44 20.44
CA GLY A 281 10.35 -36.62 20.77
C GLY A 281 9.75 -37.50 21.89
N LYS A 282 8.75 -36.99 22.61
CA LYS A 282 8.06 -37.65 23.72
C LYS A 282 6.58 -37.30 23.75
N GLU A 283 5.71 -38.29 24.01
CA GLU A 283 4.25 -38.09 23.97
C GLU A 283 3.76 -37.04 24.98
N GLY A 284 4.35 -37.02 26.18
CA GLY A 284 3.94 -36.11 27.26
C GLY A 284 4.07 -34.63 26.93
N TRP A 285 4.91 -34.25 25.96
CA TRP A 285 5.10 -32.85 25.57
C TRP A 285 4.03 -32.33 24.60
N LEU A 286 3.18 -33.21 24.05
CA LEU A 286 2.15 -32.85 23.06
C LEU A 286 0.85 -32.30 23.67
N HIS A 287 0.77 -32.26 24.99
CA HIS A 287 -0.40 -31.83 25.76
C HIS A 287 -0.06 -30.68 26.73
N PRO A 288 0.51 -29.57 26.24
CA PRO A 288 0.89 -28.46 27.11
C PRO A 288 -0.31 -27.85 27.86
N GLU A 289 -1.52 -27.96 27.30
CA GLU A 289 -2.78 -27.50 27.91
C GLU A 289 -3.10 -28.16 29.26
N ASP A 290 -2.63 -29.39 29.50
CA ASP A 290 -2.93 -30.14 30.73
C ASP A 290 -2.25 -29.51 31.97
N SER A 291 -1.23 -28.69 31.73
CA SER A 291 -0.43 -28.02 32.77
C SER A 291 -0.58 -26.49 32.76
N LEU A 292 -1.43 -25.96 31.88
CA LEU A 292 -1.56 -24.52 31.66
C LEU A 292 -2.62 -23.92 32.60
N ASN A 293 -2.22 -22.95 33.43
CA ASN A 293 -3.11 -22.26 34.39
C ASN A 293 -3.27 -20.76 34.09
N CYS A 294 -3.07 -20.34 32.83
CA CYS A 294 -3.13 -18.93 32.45
C CYS A 294 -3.86 -18.71 31.13
N ASP A 295 -4.42 -17.52 30.97
CA ASP A 295 -5.11 -17.12 29.75
C ASP A 295 -4.11 -16.80 28.62
N TRP A 296 -4.62 -16.73 27.38
CA TRP A 296 -3.82 -16.43 26.19
C TRP A 296 -2.96 -15.17 26.33
N ALA A 297 -3.50 -14.11 26.93
CA ALA A 297 -2.81 -12.83 27.09
C ALA A 297 -1.61 -12.92 28.04
N GLU A 298 -1.68 -13.78 29.06
CA GLU A 298 -0.63 -13.95 30.06
C GLU A 298 0.59 -14.71 29.51
N LEU A 299 0.42 -15.46 28.41
CA LEU A 299 1.53 -16.13 27.71
C LEU A 299 2.60 -15.15 27.22
N ARG A 300 2.29 -13.86 27.10
CA ARG A 300 3.24 -12.84 26.68
C ARG A 300 4.44 -12.75 27.61
N HIS A 301 4.27 -13.03 28.90
CA HIS A 301 5.31 -12.84 29.91
C HIS A 301 6.51 -13.76 29.69
N VAL A 302 6.29 -14.99 29.23
CA VAL A 302 7.40 -15.92 28.93
C VAL A 302 8.18 -15.54 27.66
N LEU A 303 7.57 -14.77 26.77
CA LEU A 303 8.19 -14.38 25.50
C LEU A 303 8.96 -13.05 25.59
N LEU A 304 8.81 -12.29 26.68
CA LEU A 304 9.51 -11.02 26.81
C LEU A 304 11.01 -11.25 27.00
N PRO A 305 11.86 -10.54 26.25
CA PRO A 305 13.31 -10.59 26.46
C PRO A 305 13.69 -9.94 27.80
N PRO A 306 14.82 -10.33 28.40
CA PRO A 306 15.35 -9.68 29.59
C PRO A 306 15.61 -8.18 29.35
N SER A 307 15.01 -7.33 30.18
CA SER A 307 15.02 -5.87 30.02
C SER A 307 16.43 -5.27 30.03
N GLU A 308 17.34 -5.89 30.78
CA GLU A 308 18.74 -5.50 30.94
C GLU A 308 19.60 -5.78 29.72
N GLU A 309 19.12 -6.58 28.75
CA GLU A 309 19.83 -6.88 27.50
C GLU A 309 19.35 -6.01 26.32
N LEU A 310 18.30 -5.20 26.52
CA LEU A 310 17.70 -4.38 25.47
C LEU A 310 18.59 -3.24 24.97
N TYR A 311 19.64 -2.88 25.70
CA TYR A 311 20.61 -1.85 25.28
C TYR A 311 21.39 -2.25 24.02
N HIS A 312 21.44 -3.54 23.68
CA HIS A 312 22.00 -4.03 22.42
C HIS A 312 21.12 -3.74 21.20
N PHE A 313 19.87 -3.33 21.43
CA PHE A 313 18.87 -3.12 20.39
C PHE A 313 18.38 -1.66 20.34
N GLY A 314 18.40 -1.09 19.15
CA GLY A 314 18.04 0.29 18.86
C GLY A 314 19.23 1.24 18.88
N GLY A 315 18.99 2.50 19.26
CA GLY A 315 19.95 3.59 19.07
C GLY A 315 19.90 4.15 17.65
N GLU A 316 20.87 5.01 17.31
CA GLU A 316 21.06 5.55 15.96
C GLU A 316 22.36 4.99 15.38
N MET A 317 22.36 4.72 14.09
CA MET A 317 23.50 4.21 13.34
C MET A 317 23.93 5.26 12.32
N ILE A 318 25.22 5.56 12.30
CA ILE A 318 25.85 6.40 11.28
C ILE A 318 27.00 5.60 10.68
N ALA A 319 26.98 5.42 9.36
CA ALA A 319 28.02 4.70 8.63
C ALA A 319 28.55 5.56 7.48
N SER A 320 29.88 5.66 7.39
CA SER A 320 30.57 6.33 6.28
C SER A 320 31.16 5.30 5.33
N PHE A 321 30.99 5.51 4.03
CA PHE A 321 31.52 4.64 2.98
C PHE A 321 32.74 5.26 2.31
N GLU A 322 33.60 4.43 1.71
CA GLU A 322 34.83 4.88 1.00
C GLU A 322 34.57 5.97 -0.05
N GLY A 323 33.36 6.01 -0.65
CA GLY A 323 32.93 7.03 -1.59
C GLY A 323 32.41 8.34 -0.97
N GLY A 324 32.62 8.59 0.33
CA GLY A 324 32.19 9.80 1.05
C GLY A 324 30.69 9.87 1.36
N ARG A 325 29.91 8.87 0.97
CA ARG A 325 28.49 8.77 1.35
C ARG A 325 28.37 8.46 2.83
N THR A 326 27.37 9.07 3.48
CA THR A 326 26.99 8.77 4.85
C THR A 326 25.59 8.16 4.86
N HIS A 327 25.40 7.10 5.64
CA HIS A 327 24.11 6.49 5.94
C HIS A 327 23.75 6.81 7.38
N TYR A 328 22.53 7.28 7.61
CA TYR A 328 21.93 7.42 8.92
C TYR A 328 20.75 6.45 9.01
N GLN A 329 20.56 5.86 10.19
CA GLN A 329 19.39 5.06 10.49
C GLN A 329 19.02 5.16 11.97
N ASP A 330 17.75 5.32 12.28
CA ASP A 330 17.26 5.23 13.66
C ASP A 330 16.99 3.77 14.09
N SER A 331 16.48 3.61 15.32
CA SER A 331 16.20 2.29 15.90
C SER A 331 15.12 1.48 15.17
N PHE A 332 14.40 2.09 14.23
CA PHE A 332 13.31 1.47 13.46
C PHE A 332 13.62 1.40 11.97
N GLY A 333 14.86 1.65 11.56
CA GLY A 333 15.22 1.58 10.14
C GLY A 333 14.91 2.84 9.33
N ARG A 334 14.49 3.95 9.97
CA ARG A 334 14.18 5.21 9.26
C ARG A 334 15.47 5.91 8.90
N THR A 335 15.55 6.40 7.67
CA THR A 335 16.76 7.04 7.13
C THR A 335 16.78 8.55 7.37
N GLN A 336 15.72 9.09 7.97
CA GLN A 336 15.61 10.46 8.41
C GLN A 336 15.08 10.54 9.85
N PRO A 337 15.52 11.53 10.64
CA PRO A 337 14.94 11.79 11.95
C PRO A 337 13.44 12.10 11.85
N GLN A 338 12.69 11.73 12.88
CA GLN A 338 11.25 11.99 12.92
C GLN A 338 10.95 13.50 12.95
N ASN A 339 10.10 13.95 12.01
CA ASN A 339 9.63 15.33 12.00
C ASN A 339 8.54 15.55 13.06
N LYS A 340 8.90 16.25 14.15
CA LYS A 340 7.98 16.55 15.26
C LYS A 340 6.82 17.47 14.87
N PHE A 341 6.98 18.31 13.84
CA PHE A 341 5.93 19.22 13.38
C PHE A 341 4.77 18.51 12.68
N LEU A 342 4.97 17.25 12.27
CA LEU A 342 3.93 16.43 11.67
C LEU A 342 3.09 15.68 12.70
N LYS A 343 3.45 15.73 14.00
CA LYS A 343 2.72 15.02 15.05
C LYS A 343 1.55 15.84 15.59
N LYS A 344 0.51 15.11 16.00
CA LYS A 344 -0.67 15.65 16.68
C LYS A 344 -0.83 15.04 18.06
N HIS A 345 -1.43 15.82 18.93
CA HIS A 345 -1.93 15.36 20.22
C HIS A 345 -3.41 15.67 20.30
N THR A 346 -4.24 14.67 19.99
CA THR A 346 -5.70 14.78 20.03
C THR A 346 -6.24 13.92 21.16
N ASP A 347 -7.02 14.52 22.06
CA ASP A 347 -7.72 13.81 23.13
C ASP A 347 -9.14 13.47 22.68
N GLU A 348 -9.37 12.24 22.23
CA GLU A 348 -10.68 11.79 21.73
C GLU A 348 -11.78 11.91 22.78
N GLY A 349 -11.46 11.70 24.08
CA GLY A 349 -12.43 11.79 25.17
C GLY A 349 -12.99 13.19 25.40
N LYS A 350 -12.30 14.23 24.90
CA LYS A 350 -12.75 15.63 24.97
C LYS A 350 -13.47 16.10 23.71
N LEU A 351 -13.49 15.30 22.64
CA LEU A 351 -13.98 15.74 21.34
C LEU A 351 -15.50 15.68 21.24
N GLY A 352 -16.14 16.84 21.06
CA GLY A 352 -17.58 16.95 20.90
C GLY A 352 -18.07 16.39 19.55
N ARG A 353 -19.29 15.85 19.49
CA ARG A 353 -19.89 15.28 18.26
C ARG A 353 -19.89 16.22 17.05
N ASN A 354 -20.04 17.52 17.28
CA ASN A 354 -20.09 18.54 16.22
C ASN A 354 -18.73 19.20 15.94
N GLU A 355 -17.70 18.89 16.72
CA GLU A 355 -16.34 19.40 16.49
C GLU A 355 -15.68 18.70 15.30
N ILE A 356 -14.62 19.29 14.77
CA ILE A 356 -13.86 18.69 13.67
C ILE A 356 -13.18 17.42 14.16
N CYS A 357 -13.25 16.37 13.36
CA CYS A 357 -12.66 15.08 13.68
C CYS A 357 -11.14 15.16 13.84
N GLY A 358 -10.60 14.48 14.86
CA GLY A 358 -9.15 14.41 15.14
C GLY A 358 -8.30 13.82 14.01
N CYS A 359 -8.92 13.09 13.09
CA CYS A 359 -8.23 12.58 11.89
C CYS A 359 -7.84 13.68 10.89
N GLY A 360 -8.28 14.93 11.08
CA GLY A 360 -7.92 16.04 10.20
C GLY A 360 -8.62 16.03 8.84
N SER A 361 -9.74 15.32 8.70
CA SER A 361 -10.52 15.25 7.44
C SER A 361 -11.33 16.51 7.12
N GLY A 362 -11.44 17.44 8.07
CA GLY A 362 -12.35 18.61 7.98
C GLY A 362 -13.83 18.28 8.24
N ARG A 363 -14.18 17.01 8.45
CA ARG A 363 -15.56 16.59 8.77
C ARG A 363 -15.84 16.68 10.26
N LYS A 364 -17.11 16.89 10.61
CA LYS A 364 -17.59 16.75 11.99
C LYS A 364 -17.33 15.33 12.50
N TYR A 365 -16.91 15.19 13.75
CA TYR A 365 -16.56 13.90 14.36
C TYR A 365 -17.69 12.87 14.22
N LYS A 366 -18.96 13.31 14.43
CA LYS A 366 -20.14 12.46 14.28
C LYS A 366 -20.39 11.89 12.87
N ASN A 367 -19.83 12.52 11.85
CA ASN A 367 -19.95 12.10 10.44
C ASN A 367 -18.63 11.50 9.93
N CYS A 368 -17.67 11.25 10.83
CA CYS A 368 -16.34 10.78 10.51
C CYS A 368 -15.98 9.55 11.33
N CYS A 369 -15.10 9.67 12.32
CA CYS A 369 -14.53 8.50 12.99
C CYS A 369 -15.37 7.93 14.13
N ILE A 370 -16.44 8.61 14.60
CA ILE A 370 -17.17 8.19 15.82
C ILE A 370 -17.70 6.74 15.72
N ASP A 371 -18.23 6.36 14.55
CA ASP A 371 -18.85 5.05 14.30
C ASP A 371 -17.90 4.07 13.59
N LEU A 372 -16.65 4.48 13.35
CA LEU A 372 -15.63 3.63 12.71
C LEU A 372 -14.78 2.95 13.77
N SER A 373 -14.47 1.67 13.57
CA SER A 373 -13.43 0.99 14.35
C SER A 373 -12.07 1.64 14.12
N LYS A 374 -11.16 1.57 15.11
CA LYS A 374 -9.84 2.23 15.03
C LYS A 374 -9.07 1.88 13.74
N GLU A 375 -9.15 0.63 13.29
CA GLU A 375 -8.49 0.13 12.08
C GLU A 375 -9.00 0.76 10.76
N LEU A 376 -10.24 1.27 10.75
CA LEU A 376 -10.84 1.93 9.60
C LEU A 376 -10.65 3.45 9.62
N ARG A 377 -9.97 4.00 10.64
CA ARG A 377 -9.68 5.42 10.77
C ARG A 377 -8.34 5.76 10.12
N THR A 378 -8.24 6.95 9.53
CA THR A 378 -6.95 7.56 9.22
C THR A 378 -6.28 8.07 10.49
N SER A 379 -4.97 8.31 10.44
CA SER A 379 -4.17 8.69 11.61
C SER A 379 -4.73 9.90 12.39
N TRP A 380 -4.78 9.75 13.71
CA TRP A 380 -5.08 10.83 14.68
C TRP A 380 -3.83 11.41 15.33
N ILE A 381 -2.68 10.78 15.10
CA ILE A 381 -1.40 11.12 15.72
C ILE A 381 -0.46 11.88 14.76
N GLU A 382 -0.82 11.96 13.48
CA GLU A 382 -0.08 12.74 12.48
C GLU A 382 -0.99 13.69 11.69
N LEU A 383 -0.40 14.77 11.16
CA LEU A 383 -1.04 15.65 10.17
C LEU A 383 -1.55 14.82 8.99
N SER A 384 -2.83 15.00 8.70
CA SER A 384 -3.53 14.34 7.60
C SER A 384 -3.05 14.87 6.26
N VAL A 385 -3.38 14.15 5.18
CA VAL A 385 -3.13 14.62 3.81
C VAL A 385 -3.72 16.02 3.60
N ARG A 386 -4.97 16.25 4.01
CA ARG A 386 -5.66 17.54 3.92
C ARG A 386 -4.90 18.65 4.66
N GLU A 387 -4.50 18.42 5.91
CA GLU A 387 -3.83 19.44 6.72
C GLU A 387 -2.46 19.79 6.16
N ARG A 388 -1.71 18.81 5.64
CA ARG A 388 -0.42 19.03 4.97
C ARG A 388 -0.60 19.89 3.72
N ASN A 389 -1.60 19.59 2.88
CA ASN A 389 -1.87 20.39 1.68
C ASN A 389 -2.32 21.82 2.02
N LEU A 390 -3.18 22.02 3.03
CA LEU A 390 -3.57 23.36 3.47
C LEU A 390 -2.41 24.12 4.13
N ALA A 391 -1.49 23.44 4.81
CA ALA A 391 -0.24 24.04 5.26
C ALA A 391 0.62 24.48 4.06
N PHE A 392 0.68 23.66 3.00
CA PHE A 392 1.42 24.00 1.78
C PHE A 392 0.83 25.22 1.06
N CYS A 393 -0.49 25.29 0.86
CA CYS A 393 -1.14 26.46 0.26
C CYS A 393 -0.89 27.74 1.07
N ARG A 394 -0.96 27.67 2.41
CA ARG A 394 -0.63 28.81 3.29
C ARG A 394 0.84 29.23 3.16
N ALA A 395 1.77 28.27 3.08
CA ALA A 395 3.18 28.56 2.88
C ALA A 395 3.43 29.24 1.51
N ILE A 396 2.80 28.76 0.44
CA ILE A 396 2.86 29.38 -0.89
C ILE A 396 2.42 30.85 -0.81
N LYS A 397 1.23 31.13 -0.27
CA LYS A 397 0.71 32.51 -0.20
C LYS A 397 1.60 33.42 0.63
N GLY A 398 2.08 32.95 1.77
CA GLY A 398 2.98 33.71 2.63
C GLY A 398 4.34 33.99 1.98
N ILE A 399 4.96 33.00 1.34
CA ILE A 399 6.28 33.14 0.69
C ILE A 399 6.19 34.07 -0.54
N LEU A 400 5.10 33.98 -1.30
CA LEU A 400 4.89 34.77 -2.50
C LEU A 400 4.27 36.14 -2.23
N GLY A 401 3.84 36.42 -1.00
CA GLY A 401 3.23 37.70 -0.61
C GLY A 401 1.80 37.90 -1.13
N LEU A 402 1.11 36.81 -1.52
CA LEU A 402 -0.30 36.87 -1.96
C LEU A 402 -1.21 37.35 -0.82
N ASP A 403 -0.92 36.93 0.42
CA ASP A 403 -1.63 37.41 1.62
C ASP A 403 -1.35 38.88 1.94
N ALA A 404 -0.28 39.46 1.37
CA ALA A 404 0.11 40.86 1.49
C ALA A 404 -0.38 41.72 0.31
N GLY A 405 -1.26 41.18 -0.54
CA GLY A 405 -1.90 41.90 -1.64
C GLY A 405 -1.18 41.82 -2.98
N LYS A 406 -0.12 41.00 -3.13
CA LYS A 406 0.48 40.75 -4.46
C LYS A 406 -0.50 40.00 -5.35
N THR A 407 -0.57 40.39 -6.61
CA THR A 407 -1.35 39.73 -7.65
C THR A 407 -0.56 38.58 -8.28
N TRP A 408 -1.25 37.72 -9.03
CA TRP A 408 -0.58 36.68 -9.81
C TRP A 408 0.37 37.24 -10.89
N VAL A 409 0.08 38.43 -11.42
CA VAL A 409 0.99 39.12 -12.35
C VAL A 409 2.28 39.53 -11.63
N ASP A 410 2.18 40.05 -10.40
CA ASP A 410 3.35 40.42 -9.59
C ASP A 410 4.22 39.19 -9.30
N VAL A 411 3.60 38.04 -8.94
CA VAL A 411 4.32 36.77 -8.75
C VAL A 411 5.13 36.40 -9.99
N ARG A 412 4.53 36.43 -11.19
CA ARG A 412 5.24 36.07 -12.43
C ARG A 412 6.35 37.04 -12.82
N ARG A 413 6.26 38.29 -12.40
CA ARG A 413 7.30 39.31 -12.62
C ARG A 413 8.43 39.23 -11.60
N GLU A 414 8.16 38.75 -10.38
CA GLU A 414 9.07 38.90 -9.24
C GLU A 414 9.55 37.61 -8.59
N ILE A 415 8.96 36.44 -8.91
CA ILE A 415 9.33 35.16 -8.27
C ILE A 415 10.83 34.90 -8.37
N THR A 416 11.44 34.58 -7.23
CA THR A 416 12.88 34.38 -7.09
C THR A 416 13.23 32.91 -6.88
N ASP A 417 14.47 32.57 -7.19
CA ASP A 417 15.03 31.24 -6.97
C ASP A 417 14.94 30.82 -5.49
N GLU A 418 15.21 31.75 -4.56
CA GLU A 418 15.08 31.50 -3.12
C GLU A 418 13.63 31.20 -2.70
N GLN A 419 12.65 31.89 -3.28
CA GLN A 419 11.23 31.59 -3.00
C GLN A 419 10.86 30.19 -3.50
N ILE A 420 11.31 29.81 -4.71
CA ILE A 420 11.09 28.46 -5.26
C ILE A 420 11.72 27.40 -4.35
N SER A 421 13.00 27.57 -3.99
CA SER A 421 13.69 26.64 -3.08
C SER A 421 12.98 26.52 -1.74
N ARG A 422 12.50 27.63 -1.16
CA ARG A 422 11.75 27.61 0.10
C ARG A 422 10.40 26.90 0.00
N ILE A 423 9.66 27.09 -1.09
CA ILE A 423 8.38 26.42 -1.34
C ILE A 423 8.58 24.91 -1.42
N TYR A 424 9.50 24.44 -2.28
CA TYR A 424 9.75 23.01 -2.45
C TYR A 424 10.40 22.37 -1.21
N ARG A 425 11.24 23.11 -0.47
CA ARG A 425 11.78 22.64 0.82
C ARG A 425 10.65 22.42 1.84
N PHE A 426 9.67 23.32 1.91
CA PHE A 426 8.52 23.13 2.78
C PHE A 426 7.68 21.92 2.34
N TYR A 427 7.52 21.68 1.03
CA TYR A 427 6.87 20.46 0.53
C TYR A 427 7.62 19.18 0.95
N SER A 428 8.96 19.16 0.84
CA SER A 428 9.76 18.01 1.30
C SER A 428 9.65 17.78 2.82
N ASP A 429 9.51 18.84 3.62
CA ASP A 429 9.33 18.73 5.07
C ASP A 429 7.95 18.14 5.44
N LEU A 430 6.92 18.40 4.63
CA LEU A 430 5.59 17.84 4.77
C LEU A 430 5.52 16.36 4.36
N TRP A 431 6.40 15.92 3.46
CA TRP A 431 6.42 14.56 2.94
C TRP A 431 7.80 13.88 3.05
N PRO A 432 8.27 13.57 4.29
CA PRO A 432 9.47 12.78 4.50
C PRO A 432 9.36 11.39 3.86
N ARG A 433 10.48 10.80 3.42
CA ARG A 433 10.51 9.47 2.78
C ARG A 433 9.94 8.36 3.67
N ASP A 434 10.13 8.48 4.98
CA ASP A 434 9.69 7.50 5.97
C ASP A 434 8.23 7.71 6.44
N THR A 435 7.43 8.49 5.71
CA THR A 435 6.00 8.70 6.01
C THR A 435 5.24 7.38 5.85
N ASP A 436 4.51 6.95 6.87
CA ASP A 436 3.53 5.86 6.74
C ASP A 436 2.30 6.37 5.98
N ILE A 437 2.42 6.40 4.65
CA ILE A 437 1.36 6.86 3.76
C ILE A 437 0.07 6.06 3.94
N TYR A 438 0.17 4.76 4.26
CA TYR A 438 -1.02 3.94 4.47
C TYR A 438 -1.79 4.43 5.68
N SER A 439 -1.17 4.83 6.79
CA SER A 439 -1.91 5.41 7.92
C SER A 439 -2.70 6.68 7.58
N LEU A 440 -2.28 7.43 6.55
CA LEU A 440 -2.88 8.70 6.13
C LEU A 440 -3.94 8.54 5.05
N LEU A 441 -3.85 7.49 4.24
CA LEU A 441 -4.82 7.20 3.18
C LEU A 441 -6.16 6.72 3.76
N PRO A 442 -7.30 7.18 3.21
CA PRO A 442 -8.63 6.67 3.58
C PRO A 442 -8.73 5.15 3.51
N LYS A 443 -9.62 4.56 4.31
CA LYS A 443 -9.88 3.12 4.36
C LYS A 443 -11.16 2.77 3.63
N SER A 444 -11.33 1.50 3.28
CA SER A 444 -12.60 0.94 2.82
C SER A 444 -13.61 0.94 3.99
N ASP A 445 -14.21 2.10 4.23
CA ASP A 445 -15.08 2.45 5.38
C ASP A 445 -16.56 2.53 4.99
N GLY A 446 -16.91 2.03 3.80
CA GLY A 446 -18.28 2.04 3.26
C GLY A 446 -18.72 3.37 2.64
N ARG A 447 -17.86 4.39 2.60
CA ARG A 447 -18.13 5.61 1.83
C ARG A 447 -18.02 5.35 0.33
N PHE A 448 -18.88 6.01 -0.45
CA PHE A 448 -18.80 5.95 -1.90
C PHE A 448 -17.69 6.88 -2.39
N ARG A 449 -16.47 6.34 -2.47
CA ARG A 449 -15.24 7.07 -2.79
C ARG A 449 -14.81 6.82 -4.23
N ALA A 450 -14.28 7.84 -4.89
CA ALA A 450 -13.69 7.72 -6.21
C ALA A 450 -12.23 8.16 -6.23
N LEU A 451 -11.42 7.45 -7.02
CA LEU A 451 -10.07 7.82 -7.40
C LEU A 451 -10.07 8.29 -8.85
N TYR A 452 -9.67 9.54 -9.06
CA TYR A 452 -9.47 10.09 -10.40
C TYR A 452 -8.15 9.58 -10.98
N THR A 453 -8.19 9.16 -12.24
CA THR A 453 -6.99 8.93 -13.06
C THR A 453 -7.14 9.65 -14.39
N GLY A 454 -6.17 10.51 -14.71
CA GLY A 454 -6.25 11.37 -15.89
C GLY A 454 -5.13 12.40 -15.90
N ILE A 455 -5.25 13.42 -16.76
CA ILE A 455 -4.22 14.45 -16.88
C ILE A 455 -4.36 15.44 -15.72
N LEU A 456 -3.24 15.72 -15.05
CA LEU A 456 -3.17 16.64 -13.93
C LEU A 456 -2.44 17.91 -14.37
N ASP A 457 -3.20 18.87 -14.86
CA ASP A 457 -2.69 20.19 -15.29
C ASP A 457 -3.72 21.27 -14.98
N VAL A 458 -3.26 22.40 -14.43
CA VAL A 458 -4.12 23.51 -13.99
C VAL A 458 -5.01 24.06 -15.11
N ARG A 459 -4.59 23.94 -16.37
CA ARG A 459 -5.35 24.43 -17.53
C ARG A 459 -6.61 23.65 -17.84
N ILE A 460 -6.72 22.39 -17.39
CA ILE A 460 -7.82 21.49 -17.76
C ILE A 460 -8.47 20.79 -16.56
N ILE A 461 -7.83 20.79 -15.39
CA ILE A 461 -8.34 20.06 -14.23
C ILE A 461 -9.75 20.55 -13.81
N GLY A 462 -10.00 21.86 -13.92
CA GLY A 462 -11.30 22.48 -13.63
C GLY A 462 -12.41 22.10 -14.63
N GLU A 463 -12.04 21.67 -15.83
CA GLU A 463 -13.00 21.19 -16.83
C GLU A 463 -13.26 19.68 -16.72
N HIS A 464 -12.30 18.94 -16.13
CA HIS A 464 -12.30 17.49 -16.10
C HIS A 464 -12.56 16.96 -14.68
N ALA A 465 -11.54 16.91 -13.82
CA ALA A 465 -11.61 16.23 -12.53
C ALA A 465 -12.52 16.93 -11.50
N LEU A 466 -12.41 18.25 -11.36
CA LEU A 466 -13.08 18.97 -10.25
C LEU A 466 -14.61 18.89 -10.30
N PRO A 467 -15.27 19.05 -11.47
CA PRO A 467 -16.73 18.98 -11.57
C PRO A 467 -17.32 17.61 -11.18
N MET A 468 -16.53 16.54 -11.26
CA MET A 468 -16.95 15.18 -10.90
C MET A 468 -16.99 14.94 -9.38
N ALA A 469 -16.29 15.73 -8.57
CA ALA A 469 -16.17 15.52 -7.14
C ALA A 469 -17.53 15.59 -6.40
N SER A 470 -18.51 16.29 -6.96
CA SER A 470 -19.88 16.39 -6.45
C SER A 470 -20.68 15.08 -6.50
N LEU A 471 -20.16 14.05 -7.18
CA LEU A 471 -20.83 12.76 -7.35
C LEU A 471 -20.39 11.70 -6.32
N PHE A 472 -19.45 12.03 -5.43
CA PHE A 472 -18.82 11.08 -4.52
C PHE A 472 -18.76 11.61 -3.10
N ASP A 473 -18.88 10.71 -2.11
CA ASP A 473 -18.73 11.05 -0.70
C ASP A 473 -17.32 11.58 -0.38
N GLU A 474 -16.32 11.14 -1.15
CA GLU A 474 -14.93 11.60 -1.11
C GLU A 474 -14.28 11.37 -2.48
N PHE A 475 -13.53 12.36 -2.98
CA PHE A 475 -12.88 12.31 -4.29
C PHE A 475 -11.36 12.43 -4.14
N LEU A 476 -10.63 11.44 -4.62
CA LEU A 476 -9.18 11.36 -4.52
C LEU A 476 -8.55 11.78 -5.83
N ILE A 477 -7.56 12.68 -5.75
CA ILE A 477 -6.71 13.09 -6.87
C ILE A 477 -5.26 12.91 -6.42
N GLU A 478 -4.40 12.38 -7.28
CA GLU A 478 -2.97 12.29 -6.98
C GLU A 478 -2.29 13.67 -7.11
N SER A 479 -1.37 14.01 -6.21
CA SER A 479 -0.57 15.23 -6.30
C SER A 479 0.45 15.10 -7.43
N PRO A 480 0.46 16.00 -8.43
CA PRO A 480 1.49 15.96 -9.48
C PRO A 480 2.83 16.58 -9.04
N ILE A 481 2.91 17.12 -7.81
CA ILE A 481 4.09 17.82 -7.32
C ILE A 481 5.21 16.83 -7.00
N VAL A 482 6.36 17.03 -7.64
CA VAL A 482 7.57 16.25 -7.39
C VAL A 482 8.06 16.48 -5.97
N ASN A 483 8.21 15.40 -5.20
CA ASN A 483 8.82 15.45 -3.87
C ASN A 483 10.35 15.56 -4.01
N PRO A 484 10.98 16.69 -3.64
CA PRO A 484 12.42 16.88 -3.76
C PRO A 484 13.23 15.85 -2.97
N ASN A 485 12.65 15.27 -1.91
CA ASN A 485 13.28 14.19 -1.17
C ASN A 485 13.66 13.03 -2.07
N ASN A 486 12.99 12.77 -3.19
CA ASN A 486 13.26 11.61 -4.06
C ASN A 486 13.99 11.96 -5.36
N VAL A 487 14.51 13.19 -5.44
CA VAL A 487 15.21 13.70 -6.62
C VAL A 487 16.67 13.93 -6.28
N LYS A 488 17.57 13.62 -7.21
CA LYS A 488 19.00 13.93 -7.01
C LYS A 488 19.22 15.45 -6.96
N PRO A 489 20.22 15.95 -6.21
CA PRO A 489 20.48 17.39 -6.09
C PRO A 489 20.54 18.12 -7.43
N GLU A 490 21.22 17.57 -8.44
CA GLU A 490 21.38 18.18 -9.77
C GLU A 490 20.07 18.32 -10.57
N PHE A 491 19.01 17.64 -10.16
CA PHE A 491 17.67 17.75 -10.76
C PHE A 491 16.64 18.29 -9.77
N SER A 492 17.02 18.69 -8.55
CA SER A 492 16.06 19.08 -7.51
C SER A 492 15.64 20.54 -7.65
N PRO A 493 14.35 20.90 -7.46
CA PRO A 493 13.92 22.30 -7.42
C PRO A 493 14.47 23.09 -6.23
N ILE A 494 15.00 22.40 -5.21
CA ILE A 494 15.64 23.05 -4.05
C ILE A 494 17.04 23.57 -4.41
N GLU A 495 17.82 22.76 -5.13
CA GLU A 495 19.23 23.02 -5.45
C GLU A 495 19.41 23.67 -6.83
N GLN A 496 18.46 23.46 -7.74
CA GLN A 496 18.44 24.01 -9.10
C GLN A 496 17.16 24.83 -9.38
N PRO A 497 16.75 25.76 -8.50
CA PRO A 497 15.48 26.49 -8.63
C PRO A 497 15.34 27.28 -9.94
N ALA A 498 16.45 27.77 -10.50
CA ALA A 498 16.47 28.51 -11.77
C ALA A 498 15.93 27.68 -12.95
N GLN A 499 16.07 26.34 -12.91
CA GLN A 499 15.55 25.43 -13.94
C GLN A 499 14.06 25.13 -13.76
N TYR A 500 13.45 25.54 -12.65
CA TYR A 500 12.09 25.18 -12.26
C TYR A 500 11.09 26.34 -12.31
N LYS A 501 11.49 27.54 -12.73
CA LYS A 501 10.60 28.73 -12.68
C LYS A 501 9.25 28.49 -13.34
N TYR A 502 9.25 27.90 -14.54
CA TYR A 502 7.99 27.61 -15.24
C TYR A 502 7.18 26.50 -14.54
N GLN A 503 7.81 25.38 -14.18
CA GLN A 503 7.11 24.28 -13.49
C GLN A 503 6.56 24.73 -12.13
N ALA A 504 7.28 25.57 -11.40
CA ALA A 504 6.84 26.13 -10.13
C ALA A 504 5.55 26.94 -10.31
N LEU A 505 5.42 27.76 -11.37
CA LEU A 505 4.17 28.47 -11.65
C LEU A 505 3.00 27.49 -11.88
N LYS A 506 3.22 26.39 -12.62
CA LYS A 506 2.20 25.35 -12.84
C LYS A 506 1.77 24.72 -11.51
N ASP A 507 2.72 24.26 -10.72
CA ASP A 507 2.47 23.58 -9.44
C ASP A 507 1.77 24.52 -8.44
N ILE A 508 2.26 25.76 -8.32
CA ILE A 508 1.69 26.78 -7.43
C ILE A 508 0.25 27.11 -7.83
N LEU A 509 0.01 27.41 -9.10
CA LEU A 509 -1.33 27.79 -9.56
C LEU A 509 -2.31 26.62 -9.39
N LEU A 510 -1.88 25.39 -9.67
CA LEU A 510 -2.68 24.19 -9.41
C LEU A 510 -3.06 24.06 -7.93
N MET A 511 -2.12 24.27 -7.01
CA MET A 511 -2.41 24.20 -5.58
C MET A 511 -3.37 25.29 -5.11
N LEU A 512 -3.27 26.49 -5.66
CA LEU A 512 -4.19 27.59 -5.36
C LEU A 512 -5.59 27.30 -5.91
N GLU A 513 -5.70 26.71 -7.10
CA GLU A 513 -6.95 26.26 -7.71
C GLU A 513 -7.64 25.17 -6.86
N LEU A 514 -6.87 24.21 -6.36
CA LEU A 514 -7.38 23.08 -5.58
C LEU A 514 -7.71 23.43 -4.12
N GLU A 515 -7.11 24.49 -3.56
CA GLU A 515 -7.22 24.82 -2.14
C GLU A 515 -8.67 24.91 -1.63
N PRO A 516 -9.63 25.59 -2.30
CA PRO A 516 -11.01 25.68 -1.81
C PRO A 516 -11.70 24.32 -1.71
N TYR A 517 -11.40 23.41 -2.64
CA TYR A 517 -11.95 22.06 -2.69
C TYR A 517 -11.37 21.17 -1.58
N ILE A 518 -10.07 21.31 -1.30
CA ILE A 518 -9.38 20.64 -0.20
C ILE A 518 -9.92 21.17 1.14
N ASP A 519 -10.11 22.48 1.26
CA ASP A 519 -10.62 23.08 2.49
C ASP A 519 -12.06 22.66 2.78
N CYS A 520 -12.93 22.60 1.78
CA CYS A 520 -14.29 22.07 1.94
C CYS A 520 -14.34 20.54 2.14
N GLY A 521 -13.22 19.83 2.00
CA GLY A 521 -13.14 18.36 2.15
C GLY A 521 -13.82 17.60 1.01
N LEU A 522 -13.97 18.26 -0.14
CA LEU A 522 -14.52 17.69 -1.38
C LEU A 522 -13.46 16.86 -2.13
N ILE A 523 -12.22 17.36 -2.11
CA ILE A 523 -11.06 16.71 -2.73
C ILE A 523 -10.04 16.36 -1.65
N ASN A 524 -9.50 15.15 -1.74
CA ASN A 524 -8.36 14.70 -0.95
C ASN A 524 -7.18 14.48 -1.91
N LEU A 525 -6.25 15.44 -1.94
CA LEU A 525 -5.10 15.44 -2.84
C LEU A 525 -3.96 14.58 -2.25
N ILE A 526 -3.92 13.31 -2.63
CA ILE A 526 -3.02 12.31 -2.05
C ILE A 526 -1.68 12.27 -2.78
N PRO A 527 -0.54 12.06 -2.10
CA PRO A 527 0.71 11.73 -2.80
C PRO A 527 0.67 10.30 -3.36
N ASP A 528 1.43 10.05 -4.44
CA ASP A 528 1.67 8.68 -4.93
C ASP A 528 2.36 7.84 -3.83
N PRO A 529 1.80 6.69 -3.41
CA PRO A 529 2.46 5.81 -2.44
C PRO A 529 3.88 5.39 -2.81
N THR A 530 4.24 5.35 -4.10
CA THR A 530 5.58 4.95 -4.55
C THR A 530 6.69 5.89 -4.07
N ILE A 531 6.36 7.14 -3.72
CA ILE A 531 7.35 8.11 -3.23
C ILE A 531 7.84 7.79 -1.80
N PHE A 532 7.17 6.89 -1.09
CA PHE A 532 7.51 6.46 0.28
C PHE A 532 8.00 5.00 0.34
N ASP A 533 7.85 4.24 -0.75
CA ASP A 533 8.26 2.84 -0.84
C ASP A 533 9.02 2.60 -2.15
N LEU A 534 10.36 2.60 -2.05
CA LEU A 534 11.25 2.35 -3.18
C LEU A 534 11.00 0.99 -3.82
N SER A 535 10.67 -0.04 -3.03
CA SER A 535 10.42 -1.38 -3.55
C SER A 535 9.13 -1.43 -4.37
N LEU A 536 8.11 -0.67 -3.95
CA LEU A 536 6.86 -0.47 -4.69
C LEU A 536 7.14 0.30 -5.98
N MET A 537 7.91 1.39 -5.93
CA MET A 537 8.29 2.18 -7.10
C MET A 537 9.00 1.33 -8.16
N GLU A 538 10.03 0.57 -7.77
CA GLU A 538 10.79 -0.28 -8.69
C GLU A 538 9.91 -1.36 -9.33
N ALA A 539 9.06 -2.00 -8.54
CA ALA A 539 8.15 -3.03 -9.03
C ALA A 539 7.09 -2.45 -9.98
N MET A 540 6.50 -1.30 -9.65
CA MET A 540 5.56 -0.58 -10.50
C MET A 540 6.21 -0.17 -11.83
N LEU A 541 7.42 0.39 -11.79
CA LEU A 541 8.15 0.77 -13.01
C LEU A 541 8.48 -0.43 -13.90
N ALA A 542 8.85 -1.57 -13.30
CA ALA A 542 9.08 -2.80 -14.04
C ALA A 542 7.81 -3.31 -14.75
N MET A 543 6.65 -3.24 -14.07
CA MET A 543 5.36 -3.58 -14.64
C MET A 543 4.98 -2.65 -15.80
N ALA A 544 5.06 -1.34 -15.59
CA ALA A 544 4.74 -0.35 -16.62
C ALA A 544 5.66 -0.50 -17.86
N ARG A 545 6.96 -0.78 -17.66
CA ARG A 545 7.89 -1.06 -18.77
C ARG A 545 7.53 -2.31 -19.57
N SER A 546 6.97 -3.32 -18.91
CA SER A 546 6.54 -4.56 -19.57
C SER A 546 5.27 -4.40 -20.43
N ARG A 547 4.47 -3.36 -20.18
CA ARG A 547 3.26 -3.02 -20.96
C ARG A 547 3.52 -2.04 -22.12
N LYS A 548 4.77 -1.67 -22.39
CA LYS A 548 5.12 -0.73 -23.49
C LYS A 548 4.54 -1.21 -24.83
N GLY A 549 3.85 -0.31 -25.54
CA GLY A 549 3.29 -0.57 -26.87
C GLY A 549 1.76 -0.48 -26.97
N GLU A 550 1.06 -0.23 -25.85
CA GLU A 550 -0.40 -0.02 -25.86
C GLU A 550 -0.80 1.19 -26.72
N GLN A 551 -1.90 1.04 -27.45
CA GLN A 551 -2.44 2.05 -28.35
C GLN A 551 -2.99 3.23 -27.53
N LYS A 552 -2.43 4.42 -27.74
CA LYS A 552 -2.92 5.65 -27.12
C LYS A 552 -4.07 6.23 -27.95
N SER A 553 -5.08 6.77 -27.27
CA SER A 553 -6.15 7.50 -27.94
C SER A 553 -5.58 8.71 -28.70
N VAL A 554 -6.10 8.95 -29.90
CA VAL A 554 -5.77 10.15 -30.69
C VAL A 554 -6.19 11.41 -29.94
N ARG A 555 -7.34 11.38 -29.27
CA ARG A 555 -7.86 12.51 -28.48
C ARG A 555 -6.91 12.88 -27.34
N ASP A 556 -6.46 11.89 -26.56
CA ASP A 556 -5.51 12.13 -25.46
C ASP A 556 -4.15 12.62 -25.99
N LEU A 557 -3.72 12.15 -27.16
CA LEU A 557 -2.50 12.63 -27.81
C LEU A 557 -2.64 14.09 -28.29
N GLU A 558 -3.81 14.50 -28.76
CA GLU A 558 -4.09 15.88 -29.16
C GLU A 558 -4.07 16.82 -27.95
N VAL A 559 -4.72 16.44 -26.84
CA VAL A 559 -4.66 17.19 -25.58
C VAL A 559 -3.22 17.30 -25.08
N HIS A 560 -2.48 16.19 -25.06
CA HIS A 560 -1.07 16.20 -24.68
C HIS A 560 -0.23 17.13 -25.58
N ARG A 561 -0.41 17.07 -26.90
CA ARG A 561 0.29 17.95 -27.85
C ARG A 561 -0.06 19.42 -27.61
N LYS A 562 -1.33 19.75 -27.42
CA LYS A 562 -1.78 21.12 -27.11
C LYS A 562 -1.08 21.65 -25.86
N LEU A 563 -1.13 20.89 -24.76
CA LEU A 563 -0.50 21.27 -23.50
C LEU A 563 1.02 21.43 -23.64
N ALA A 564 1.68 20.52 -24.37
CA ALA A 564 3.12 20.57 -24.61
C ALA A 564 3.54 21.76 -25.48
N ILE A 565 2.77 22.10 -26.51
CA ILE A 565 3.00 23.27 -27.35
C ILE A 565 2.85 24.55 -26.52
N GLU A 566 1.80 24.65 -25.72
CA GLU A 566 1.59 25.80 -24.83
C GLU A 566 2.70 25.93 -23.78
N ASP A 567 3.14 24.81 -23.17
CA ASP A 567 4.27 24.80 -22.23
C ASP A 567 5.55 25.32 -22.90
N TYR A 568 5.83 24.84 -24.11
CA TYR A 568 6.94 25.31 -24.91
C TYR A 568 6.85 26.81 -25.22
N LEU A 569 5.68 27.30 -25.65
CA LEU A 569 5.47 28.71 -25.99
C LEU A 569 5.59 29.62 -24.76
N ASN A 570 5.02 29.22 -23.62
CA ASN A 570 5.13 29.96 -22.37
C ASN A 570 6.58 30.07 -21.89
N CYS A 571 7.35 28.98 -21.98
CA CYS A 571 8.77 28.98 -21.65
C CYS A 571 9.60 29.80 -22.65
N THR A 572 9.28 29.73 -23.95
CA THR A 572 9.96 30.50 -25.00
C THR A 572 9.86 32.00 -24.77
N HIS A 573 8.83 32.47 -24.06
CA HIS A 573 8.69 33.88 -23.69
C HIS A 573 9.90 34.42 -22.89
N MET A 574 10.59 33.56 -22.14
CA MET A 574 11.76 33.92 -21.32
C MET A 574 13.03 34.20 -22.15
N LEU A 575 13.07 33.77 -23.42
CA LEU A 575 14.27 33.86 -24.26
C LEU A 575 14.45 35.27 -24.84
N PRO A 576 15.69 35.67 -25.21
CA PRO A 576 15.90 36.85 -26.05
C PRO A 576 15.18 36.74 -27.39
N ARG A 577 14.74 37.86 -27.98
CA ARG A 577 13.92 37.87 -29.21
C ARG A 577 14.52 37.03 -30.35
N ASP A 578 15.80 37.19 -30.65
CA ASP A 578 16.45 36.42 -31.72
C ASP A 578 16.46 34.90 -31.44
N ALA A 579 16.59 34.52 -30.17
CA ALA A 579 16.50 33.12 -29.76
C ALA A 579 15.07 32.59 -29.91
N LYS A 580 14.04 33.40 -29.62
CA LYS A 580 12.63 33.05 -29.87
C LYS A 580 12.38 32.78 -31.35
N ILE A 581 12.86 33.67 -32.24
CA ILE A 581 12.71 33.52 -33.70
C ILE A 581 13.35 32.21 -34.15
N ARG A 582 14.61 31.97 -33.77
CA ARG A 582 15.33 30.73 -34.12
C ARG A 582 14.61 29.48 -33.60
N SER A 583 14.07 29.53 -32.39
CA SER A 583 13.30 28.44 -31.78
C SER A 583 12.03 28.13 -32.59
N LEU A 584 11.24 29.14 -32.95
CA LEU A 584 10.02 28.97 -33.75
C LEU A 584 10.31 28.47 -35.18
N VAL A 585 11.35 29.00 -35.83
CA VAL A 585 11.76 28.54 -37.17
C VAL A 585 12.22 27.07 -37.11
N ARG A 586 13.04 26.71 -36.11
CA ARG A 586 13.61 25.35 -36.00
C ARG A 586 12.56 24.31 -35.58
N ASP A 587 11.74 24.61 -34.59
CA ASP A 587 10.92 23.61 -33.91
C ASP A 587 9.49 23.54 -34.50
N PHE A 588 9.02 24.60 -35.16
CA PHE A 588 7.71 24.66 -35.82
C PHE A 588 7.77 24.89 -37.33
N ASN A 589 8.97 24.93 -37.93
CA ASN A 589 9.16 25.27 -39.35
C ASN A 589 8.47 26.59 -39.76
N ALA A 590 8.40 27.56 -38.83
CA ALA A 590 7.79 28.85 -39.10
C ALA A 590 8.64 29.68 -40.06
N VAL A 591 8.01 30.41 -40.99
CA VAL A 591 8.70 31.44 -41.78
C VAL A 591 9.07 32.61 -40.86
N GLU A 592 10.24 33.21 -41.03
CA GLU A 592 10.77 34.24 -40.11
C GLU A 592 9.81 35.44 -39.90
N GLU A 593 9.11 35.89 -40.94
CA GLU A 593 8.09 36.94 -40.82
C GLU A 593 6.88 36.49 -39.97
N VAL A 594 6.48 35.22 -40.08
CA VAL A 594 5.40 34.63 -39.26
C VAL A 594 5.87 34.49 -37.82
N ALA A 595 7.10 34.03 -37.59
CA ALA A 595 7.69 33.93 -36.26
C ALA A 595 7.75 35.31 -35.57
N ASN A 596 8.12 36.37 -36.29
CA ASN A 596 8.10 37.73 -35.75
C ASN A 596 6.70 38.18 -35.33
N ARG A 597 5.69 38.01 -36.18
CA ARG A 597 4.30 38.37 -35.84
C ARG A 597 3.75 37.57 -34.66
N LEU A 598 4.08 36.27 -34.58
CA LEU A 598 3.72 35.42 -33.45
C LEU A 598 4.34 35.93 -32.15
N ILE A 599 5.62 36.31 -32.16
CA ILE A 599 6.29 36.86 -30.97
C ILE A 599 5.63 38.17 -30.52
N ASP A 600 5.26 39.05 -31.45
CA ASP A 600 4.58 40.31 -31.12
C ASP A 600 3.20 40.04 -30.50
N THR A 601 2.49 39.04 -31.01
CA THR A 601 1.21 38.59 -30.45
C THR A 601 1.39 38.00 -29.06
N MET A 602 2.38 37.12 -28.88
CA MET A 602 2.72 36.54 -27.57
C MET A 602 3.12 37.61 -26.55
N HIS A 603 3.78 38.69 -26.97
CA HIS A 603 4.08 39.83 -26.09
C HIS A 603 2.83 40.61 -25.70
N ALA A 604 1.91 40.85 -26.64
CA ALA A 604 0.67 41.57 -26.37
C ALA A 604 -0.27 40.82 -25.40
N THR A 605 -0.22 39.49 -25.38
CA THR A 605 -1.10 38.65 -24.54
C THR A 605 -0.42 38.01 -23.34
N ALA A 606 0.88 38.25 -23.12
CA ALA A 606 1.68 37.60 -22.07
C ALA A 606 1.10 37.79 -20.65
N GLU A 607 0.59 38.98 -20.34
CA GLU A 607 0.00 39.26 -19.02
C GLU A 607 -1.35 38.56 -18.83
N ALA A 608 -2.12 38.37 -19.90
CA ALA A 608 -3.42 37.67 -19.84
C ALA A 608 -3.26 36.15 -19.70
N SER A 609 -2.17 35.57 -20.18
CA SER A 609 -1.87 34.15 -20.01
C SER A 609 -1.33 33.86 -18.60
N PRO A 610 -2.01 33.04 -17.78
CA PRO A 610 -1.63 32.84 -16.38
C PRO A 610 -0.33 32.06 -16.20
N LEU A 611 0.17 31.35 -17.21
CA LEU A 611 1.40 30.56 -17.10
C LEU A 611 2.58 31.16 -17.87
N THR A 612 2.38 32.21 -18.68
CA THR A 612 3.50 32.85 -19.38
C THR A 612 4.45 33.50 -18.39
N MET A 613 5.70 33.07 -18.37
CA MET A 613 6.72 33.62 -17.48
C MET A 613 7.10 35.04 -17.93
N LEU A 614 7.01 36.03 -17.04
CA LEU A 614 7.25 37.45 -17.34
C LEU A 614 8.67 37.92 -17.00
N GLN A 615 9.58 36.99 -16.72
CA GLN A 615 11.00 37.25 -16.47
C GLN A 615 11.85 36.66 -17.60
N PRO A 616 12.96 37.32 -17.98
CA PRO A 616 13.94 36.73 -18.86
C PRO A 616 14.70 35.59 -18.17
N ILE A 617 15.16 34.61 -18.95
CA ILE A 617 16.07 33.57 -18.45
C ILE A 617 17.47 34.17 -18.18
N GLN A 618 18.11 33.76 -17.10
CA GLN A 618 19.47 34.22 -16.81
C GLN A 618 20.49 33.57 -17.75
N PRO A 619 21.51 34.30 -18.23
CA PRO A 619 22.58 33.73 -19.07
C PRO A 619 23.31 32.60 -18.34
N GLY A 620 23.51 31.46 -19.02
CA GLY A 620 24.24 30.31 -18.46
C GLY A 620 23.40 29.31 -17.65
N VAL A 621 22.12 29.63 -17.38
CA VAL A 621 21.16 28.65 -16.83
C VAL A 621 20.74 27.70 -17.94
N GLY A 622 20.62 26.39 -17.61
CA GLY A 622 20.10 25.37 -18.53
C GLY A 622 18.64 25.60 -18.96
N GLY A 623 18.06 24.63 -19.66
CA GLY A 623 16.64 24.69 -20.03
C GLY A 623 15.69 24.71 -18.81
N GLN A 624 14.41 25.04 -19.04
CA GLN A 624 13.38 24.87 -18.01
C GLN A 624 12.90 23.42 -17.97
N PHE A 625 12.70 22.90 -16.77
CA PHE A 625 11.99 21.66 -16.54
C PHE A 625 10.49 21.86 -16.81
N MET A 626 9.90 20.93 -17.54
CA MET A 626 8.48 20.92 -17.88
C MET A 626 7.96 19.49 -17.72
N GLN A 627 7.07 19.30 -16.76
CA GLN A 627 6.45 18.02 -16.48
C GLN A 627 5.06 17.94 -17.10
N PHE A 628 4.84 16.85 -17.82
CA PHE A 628 3.51 16.34 -18.13
C PHE A 628 3.17 15.26 -17.10
N CYS A 629 2.00 15.37 -16.45
CA CYS A 629 1.55 14.40 -15.47
C CYS A 629 0.19 13.83 -15.87
N MET A 630 0.13 12.51 -16.01
CA MET A 630 -1.11 11.74 -16.10
C MET A 630 -1.02 10.64 -15.05
N ALA A 631 -1.83 10.75 -14.00
CA ALA A 631 -1.70 9.93 -12.81
C ALA A 631 -3.04 9.69 -12.11
N PRO A 632 -3.16 8.61 -11.30
CA PRO A 632 -2.20 7.50 -11.21
C PRO A 632 -2.13 6.71 -12.52
N ASN A 633 -1.02 6.01 -12.79
CA ASN A 633 -0.98 5.06 -13.93
C ASN A 633 -1.89 3.84 -13.68
N TYR A 634 -1.98 2.89 -14.61
CA TYR A 634 -2.85 1.70 -14.47
C TYR A 634 -2.57 0.92 -13.16
N GLU A 635 -1.30 0.63 -12.87
CA GLU A 635 -0.90 -0.14 -11.70
C GLU A 635 -1.31 0.56 -10.40
N MET A 636 -1.03 1.86 -10.31
CA MET A 636 -1.34 2.66 -9.12
C MET A 636 -2.81 3.02 -9.02
N SER A 637 -3.54 3.10 -10.13
CA SER A 637 -4.99 3.26 -10.13
C SER A 637 -5.65 2.07 -9.44
N LEU A 638 -5.29 0.83 -9.82
CA LEU A 638 -5.82 -0.37 -9.17
C LEU A 638 -5.38 -0.47 -7.70
N PHE A 639 -4.09 -0.27 -7.43
CA PHE A 639 -3.52 -0.38 -6.09
C PHE A 639 -4.15 0.62 -5.11
N VAL A 640 -4.18 1.91 -5.45
CA VAL A 640 -4.71 2.96 -4.57
C VAL A 640 -6.22 2.80 -4.41
N ALA A 641 -6.94 2.44 -5.47
CA ALA A 641 -8.37 2.16 -5.38
C ALA A 641 -8.67 1.00 -4.41
N GLN A 642 -7.88 -0.07 -4.45
CA GLN A 642 -8.02 -1.20 -3.52
C GLN A 642 -7.64 -0.86 -2.07
N VAL A 643 -6.59 -0.07 -1.86
CA VAL A 643 -6.21 0.43 -0.52
C VAL A 643 -7.31 1.30 0.08
N THR A 644 -7.93 2.14 -0.73
CA THR A 644 -8.89 3.15 -0.28
C THR A 644 -10.35 2.73 -0.41
N GLY A 645 -10.63 1.54 -0.96
CA GLY A 645 -11.98 1.07 -1.27
C GLY A 645 -12.71 1.95 -2.28
N SER A 646 -11.99 2.57 -3.21
CA SER A 646 -12.54 3.50 -4.20
C SER A 646 -12.98 2.81 -5.49
N VAL A 647 -13.97 3.38 -6.17
CA VAL A 647 -14.16 3.19 -7.62
C VAL A 647 -13.14 4.03 -8.37
N ILE A 648 -12.90 3.72 -9.64
CA ILE A 648 -12.01 4.53 -10.50
C ILE A 648 -12.85 5.41 -11.42
N VAL A 649 -12.44 6.66 -11.61
CA VAL A 649 -13.08 7.61 -12.53
C VAL A 649 -12.02 8.19 -13.47
N THR A 650 -12.32 8.28 -14.76
CA THR A 650 -11.42 8.81 -15.78
C THR A 650 -12.19 9.51 -16.89
N ASP A 651 -11.62 10.58 -17.42
CA ASP A 651 -12.02 11.20 -18.70
C ASP A 651 -11.06 10.82 -19.84
N SER A 652 -9.89 10.24 -19.53
CA SER A 652 -8.93 9.76 -20.52
C SER A 652 -9.40 8.46 -21.17
N GLU A 653 -9.48 8.47 -22.49
CA GLU A 653 -9.83 7.28 -23.28
C GLU A 653 -8.71 6.23 -23.24
N SER A 654 -7.45 6.67 -23.19
CA SER A 654 -6.31 5.75 -23.02
C SER A 654 -6.41 5.02 -21.68
N ARG A 655 -6.67 5.73 -20.56
CA ARG A 655 -6.86 5.09 -19.24
C ARG A 655 -8.04 4.12 -19.24
N TRP A 656 -9.14 4.49 -19.88
CA TRP A 656 -10.31 3.62 -20.05
C TRP A 656 -9.98 2.32 -20.77
N ILE A 657 -9.26 2.38 -21.89
CA ILE A 657 -8.83 1.20 -22.66
C ILE A 657 -7.85 0.35 -21.84
N GLU A 658 -6.88 0.97 -21.17
CA GLU A 658 -5.91 0.25 -20.31
C GLU A 658 -6.63 -0.56 -19.22
N LEU A 659 -7.56 0.08 -18.50
CA LEU A 659 -8.25 -0.53 -17.36
C LEU A 659 -9.26 -1.62 -17.76
N GLN A 660 -9.76 -1.63 -19.00
CA GLN A 660 -10.59 -2.72 -19.51
C GLN A 660 -9.89 -4.09 -19.49
N SER A 661 -8.56 -4.09 -19.55
CA SER A 661 -7.76 -5.33 -19.54
C SER A 661 -7.78 -6.04 -18.17
N ALA A 662 -8.07 -5.31 -17.09
CA ALA A 662 -8.10 -5.78 -15.70
C ALA A 662 -9.43 -6.42 -15.27
N GLN A 663 -10.42 -6.48 -16.17
CA GLN A 663 -11.72 -7.06 -15.84
C GLN A 663 -11.60 -8.56 -15.57
N HIS A 664 -12.27 -9.04 -14.53
CA HIS A 664 -12.37 -10.46 -14.26
C HIS A 664 -12.99 -11.21 -15.45
N ARG A 665 -12.39 -12.35 -15.81
CA ARG A 665 -12.84 -13.20 -16.91
C ARG A 665 -12.99 -14.63 -16.43
N GLN A 666 -14.15 -15.20 -16.70
CA GLN A 666 -14.42 -16.62 -16.51
C GLN A 666 -14.43 -17.31 -17.88
N MET A 667 -13.56 -18.30 -18.09
CA MET A 667 -13.38 -18.96 -19.39
C MET A 667 -13.12 -17.97 -20.55
N GLY A 668 -12.41 -16.87 -20.26
CA GLY A 668 -12.10 -15.83 -21.24
C GLY A 668 -13.23 -14.81 -21.49
N LEU A 669 -14.41 -14.99 -20.89
CA LEU A 669 -15.56 -14.10 -21.04
C LEU A 669 -15.76 -13.22 -19.81
N VAL A 670 -16.19 -11.98 -20.01
CA VAL A 670 -16.58 -11.06 -18.94
C VAL A 670 -18.09 -11.17 -18.72
N SER A 671 -18.51 -11.43 -17.49
CA SER A 671 -19.91 -11.40 -17.06
C SER A 671 -20.23 -10.05 -16.42
N TYR A 672 -21.45 -9.54 -16.61
CA TYR A 672 -21.90 -8.27 -16.04
C TYR A 672 -23.26 -8.48 -15.34
N LEU A 673 -23.23 -8.73 -14.03
CA LEU A 673 -24.44 -9.01 -13.24
C LEU A 673 -25.44 -7.84 -13.22
N LEU A 674 -24.94 -6.60 -13.18
CA LEU A 674 -25.74 -5.37 -13.09
C LEU A 674 -25.75 -4.58 -14.40
N ASN A 675 -25.50 -5.24 -15.53
CA ASN A 675 -25.35 -4.59 -16.83
C ASN A 675 -26.54 -3.70 -17.21
N ASP A 676 -27.77 -4.16 -16.94
CA ASP A 676 -28.98 -3.43 -17.29
C ASP A 676 -29.10 -2.11 -16.53
N VAL A 677 -28.66 -2.08 -15.27
CA VAL A 677 -28.62 -0.85 -14.44
C VAL A 677 -27.50 0.05 -14.92
N TYR A 678 -26.27 -0.47 -15.05
CA TYR A 678 -25.11 0.34 -15.42
C TYR A 678 -25.16 0.88 -16.85
N ARG A 679 -25.80 0.18 -17.79
CA ARG A 679 -26.08 0.71 -19.14
C ARG A 679 -27.06 1.88 -19.13
N GLN A 680 -27.95 1.94 -18.13
CA GLN A 680 -28.87 3.07 -17.97
C GLN A 680 -28.17 4.27 -17.32
N ILE A 681 -27.08 4.07 -16.58
CA ILE A 681 -26.24 5.17 -16.06
C ILE A 681 -25.36 5.67 -17.22
N ASN A 682 -25.95 6.46 -18.11
CA ASN A 682 -25.31 6.96 -19.32
C ASN A 682 -25.13 8.49 -19.35
N LEU A 683 -25.59 9.19 -18.31
CA LEU A 683 -25.44 10.63 -18.14
C LEU A 683 -24.95 10.93 -16.72
N MET A 684 -24.00 11.87 -16.61
CA MET A 684 -23.50 12.39 -15.34
C MET A 684 -23.54 13.93 -15.36
N PRO A 685 -24.14 14.58 -14.34
CA PRO A 685 -24.09 16.02 -14.20
C PRO A 685 -22.72 16.46 -13.68
N LEU A 686 -22.10 17.44 -14.34
CA LEU A 686 -20.81 18.02 -13.94
C LEU A 686 -21.01 19.38 -13.27
N ASP A 687 -20.48 19.53 -12.05
CA ASP A 687 -20.65 20.73 -11.22
C ASP A 687 -19.47 21.71 -11.38
N TYR A 688 -19.49 22.56 -12.41
CA TYR A 688 -18.41 23.53 -12.63
C TYR A 688 -18.38 24.64 -11.55
N ASP A 689 -19.51 24.89 -10.90
CA ASP A 689 -19.64 25.86 -9.80
C ASP A 689 -19.64 25.19 -8.41
N LEU A 690 -18.99 24.02 -8.29
CA LEU A 690 -19.05 23.16 -7.10
C LEU A 690 -18.80 23.89 -5.78
N ILE A 691 -17.86 24.84 -5.74
CA ILE A 691 -17.57 25.59 -4.50
C ILE A 691 -18.77 26.44 -4.06
N ASP A 692 -19.49 27.03 -5.01
CA ASP A 692 -20.66 27.86 -4.75
C ASP A 692 -21.93 27.02 -4.55
N SER A 693 -22.10 25.94 -5.33
CA SER A 693 -23.22 25.01 -5.22
C SER A 693 -23.21 24.31 -3.85
N TYR A 694 -22.04 23.91 -3.36
CA TYR A 694 -21.86 23.26 -2.05
C TYR A 694 -22.28 24.15 -0.89
N LYS A 695 -22.12 25.48 -1.05
CA LYS A 695 -22.54 26.47 -0.05
C LYS A 695 -24.03 26.78 -0.09
N LYS A 696 -24.72 26.56 -1.23
CA LYS A 696 -26.11 27.02 -1.46
C LYS A 696 -27.14 25.90 -1.49
N THR A 697 -27.00 24.88 -2.34
CA THR A 697 -27.83 23.64 -2.39
C THR A 697 -27.25 22.63 -3.41
N GLN A 698 -27.27 21.33 -3.10
CA GLN A 698 -26.68 20.25 -3.92
C GLN A 698 -27.67 19.48 -4.83
N LEU A 699 -28.92 19.95 -4.97
CA LEU A 699 -30.09 19.28 -5.61
C LEU A 699 -29.78 18.00 -6.43
N HIS A 700 -29.56 18.12 -7.75
CA HIS A 700 -29.43 16.99 -8.67
C HIS A 700 -28.14 16.16 -8.48
N PHE A 701 -27.07 16.77 -7.97
CA PHE A 701 -25.82 16.08 -7.64
C PHE A 701 -26.00 15.12 -6.46
N ALA A 702 -26.77 15.53 -5.45
CA ALA A 702 -27.10 14.68 -4.30
C ALA A 702 -27.94 13.46 -4.72
N ASP A 703 -28.96 13.68 -5.57
CA ASP A 703 -29.78 12.60 -6.13
C ASP A 703 -28.94 11.61 -6.96
N THR A 704 -28.05 12.13 -7.82
CA THR A 704 -27.14 11.31 -8.64
C THR A 704 -26.19 10.50 -7.76
N ARG A 705 -25.52 11.15 -6.80
CA ARG A 705 -24.63 10.50 -5.82
C ARG A 705 -25.36 9.39 -5.07
N ALA A 706 -26.61 9.62 -4.65
CA ALA A 706 -27.41 8.60 -3.96
C ALA A 706 -27.68 7.39 -4.85
N VAL A 707 -28.02 7.58 -6.12
CA VAL A 707 -28.23 6.48 -7.09
C VAL A 707 -26.93 5.69 -7.33
N LEU A 708 -25.80 6.38 -7.52
CA LEU A 708 -24.50 5.73 -7.72
C LEU A 708 -24.08 4.93 -6.49
N LYS A 709 -24.25 5.50 -5.30
CA LYS A 709 -23.98 4.84 -4.02
C LYS A 709 -24.84 3.60 -3.82
N ASP A 710 -26.12 3.66 -4.19
CA ASP A 710 -27.00 2.49 -4.13
C ASP A 710 -26.55 1.38 -5.10
N ALA A 711 -26.09 1.74 -6.30
CA ALA A 711 -25.52 0.78 -7.25
C ALA A 711 -24.22 0.13 -6.72
N ASP A 712 -23.33 0.90 -6.11
CA ASP A 712 -22.09 0.41 -5.48
C ASP A 712 -22.39 -0.50 -4.27
N ASN A 713 -23.36 -0.11 -3.44
CA ASN A 713 -23.81 -0.92 -2.30
C ASN A 713 -24.41 -2.25 -2.73
N LEU A 714 -25.08 -2.31 -3.89
CA LEU A 714 -25.49 -3.60 -4.44
C LEU A 714 -24.23 -4.42 -4.78
N LEU A 715 -23.30 -3.92 -5.61
CA LEU A 715 -22.07 -4.68 -5.91
C LEU A 715 -21.35 -5.24 -4.67
N LEU A 716 -21.31 -4.48 -3.58
CA LEU A 716 -20.74 -4.91 -2.29
C LEU A 716 -21.46 -6.09 -1.64
N LYS A 717 -22.81 -6.17 -1.67
CA LYS A 717 -23.53 -7.32 -1.09
C LYS A 717 -23.40 -8.59 -1.96
N GLY A 718 -23.13 -8.45 -3.25
CA GLY A 718 -22.90 -9.55 -4.20
C GLY A 718 -24.11 -10.45 -4.53
N LYS A 719 -25.18 -10.42 -3.73
CA LYS A 719 -26.46 -11.10 -3.98
C LYS A 719 -27.61 -10.12 -3.81
N HIS A 720 -28.52 -10.09 -4.79
CA HIS A 720 -29.63 -9.14 -4.85
C HIS A 720 -30.94 -9.83 -5.21
N GLY A 721 -32.03 -9.38 -4.60
CA GLY A 721 -33.37 -9.74 -5.04
C GLY A 721 -33.75 -8.97 -6.30
N VAL A 722 -34.57 -9.59 -7.16
CA VAL A 722 -35.10 -8.96 -8.39
C VAL A 722 -35.76 -7.60 -8.08
N GLY A 723 -36.48 -7.49 -6.96
CA GLY A 723 -37.13 -6.24 -6.55
C GLY A 723 -36.17 -5.10 -6.17
N GLU A 724 -34.97 -5.37 -5.65
CA GLU A 724 -33.96 -4.34 -5.38
C GLU A 724 -33.43 -3.75 -6.70
N LEU A 725 -33.20 -4.61 -7.70
CA LEU A 725 -32.74 -4.23 -9.03
C LEU A 725 -33.78 -3.39 -9.78
N GLU A 726 -35.04 -3.83 -9.77
CA GLU A 726 -36.14 -3.08 -10.39
C GLU A 726 -36.31 -1.68 -9.77
N LYS A 727 -36.17 -1.58 -8.44
CA LYS A 727 -36.25 -0.30 -7.73
C LYS A 727 -35.11 0.63 -8.13
N LEU A 728 -33.87 0.11 -8.25
CA LEU A 728 -32.72 0.91 -8.68
C LEU A 728 -32.87 1.35 -10.15
N SER A 729 -33.22 0.44 -11.05
CA SER A 729 -33.48 0.75 -12.47
C SER A 729 -34.52 1.86 -12.63
N ARG A 730 -35.62 1.81 -11.87
CA ARG A 730 -36.65 2.86 -11.90
C ARG A 730 -36.10 4.22 -11.47
N ARG A 731 -35.26 4.25 -10.44
CA ARG A 731 -34.62 5.50 -9.96
C ARG A 731 -33.61 6.05 -10.97
N VAL A 732 -32.82 5.19 -11.61
CA VAL A 732 -31.90 5.59 -12.69
C VAL A 732 -32.70 6.18 -13.87
N ALA A 733 -33.80 5.54 -14.27
CA ALA A 733 -34.66 6.05 -15.33
C ALA A 733 -35.27 7.42 -14.99
N GLN A 734 -35.77 7.59 -13.76
CA GLN A 734 -36.29 8.88 -13.28
C GLN A 734 -35.21 9.97 -13.24
N LEU A 735 -34.00 9.62 -12.80
CA LEU A 735 -32.86 10.52 -12.80
C LEU A 735 -32.52 10.98 -14.21
N ASN A 736 -32.42 10.06 -15.17
CA ASN A 736 -32.11 10.39 -16.56
C ASN A 736 -33.16 11.31 -17.20
N VAL A 737 -34.45 11.13 -16.89
CA VAL A 737 -35.51 12.03 -17.36
C VAL A 737 -35.26 13.44 -16.83
N ARG A 738 -35.02 13.59 -15.52
CA ARG A 738 -34.74 14.89 -14.90
C ARG A 738 -33.49 15.55 -15.47
N LEU A 739 -32.39 14.81 -15.63
CA LEU A 739 -31.16 15.35 -16.19
C LEU A 739 -31.38 15.86 -17.62
N ARG A 740 -32.13 15.11 -18.45
CA ARG A 740 -32.48 15.53 -19.82
C ARG A 740 -33.43 16.72 -19.87
N GLU A 741 -34.38 16.81 -18.94
CA GLU A 741 -35.26 17.99 -18.82
C GLU A 741 -34.44 19.26 -18.54
N ILE A 742 -33.36 19.12 -17.77
CA ILE A 742 -32.44 20.23 -17.45
C ILE A 742 -31.52 20.57 -18.61
N ASP A 743 -31.06 19.59 -19.40
CA ASP A 743 -30.30 19.85 -20.64
C ASP A 743 -31.10 20.69 -21.66
N LEU A 744 -32.43 20.67 -21.57
CA LEU A 744 -33.34 21.47 -22.41
C LEU A 744 -33.60 22.87 -21.84
N ASP A 745 -33.18 23.15 -20.60
CA ASP A 745 -33.30 24.46 -19.97
C ASP A 745 -32.04 25.29 -20.26
N GLU A 746 -32.17 26.28 -21.15
CA GLU A 746 -31.08 27.20 -21.51
C GLU A 746 -30.57 28.04 -20.32
N ALA A 747 -31.31 28.07 -19.19
CA ALA A 747 -30.90 28.73 -17.96
C ALA A 747 -30.14 27.81 -16.98
N SER A 748 -29.92 26.53 -17.32
CA SER A 748 -29.19 25.58 -16.47
C SER A 748 -27.73 25.98 -16.27
N VAL A 749 -27.27 25.86 -15.03
CA VAL A 749 -25.92 26.25 -14.58
C VAL A 749 -24.92 25.07 -14.66
N PHE A 750 -25.37 23.86 -15.01
CA PHE A 750 -24.51 22.68 -15.10
C PHE A 750 -24.73 21.88 -16.38
N VAL A 751 -23.72 21.10 -16.78
CA VAL A 751 -23.69 20.34 -18.05
C VAL A 751 -23.71 18.84 -17.77
N ASN A 752 -24.65 18.12 -18.38
CA ASN A 752 -24.62 16.66 -18.37
C ASN A 752 -23.66 16.12 -19.43
N ARG A 753 -22.89 15.09 -19.06
CA ARG A 753 -21.94 14.40 -19.96
C ARG A 753 -22.26 12.94 -20.08
N ALA A 754 -21.92 12.38 -21.25
CA ALA A 754 -22.05 10.95 -21.48
C ALA A 754 -21.13 10.19 -20.51
N CYS A 755 -21.70 9.14 -19.92
CA CYS A 755 -21.01 8.26 -18.99
C CYS A 755 -21.04 6.82 -19.52
N ARG A 756 -19.93 6.10 -19.32
CA ARG A 756 -19.85 4.65 -19.53
C ARG A 756 -19.31 4.01 -18.26
N VAL A 757 -19.91 2.91 -17.84
CA VAL A 757 -19.51 2.22 -16.60
C VAL A 757 -19.13 0.78 -16.89
N ILE A 758 -18.00 0.35 -16.33
CA ILE A 758 -17.56 -1.04 -16.29
C ILE A 758 -17.71 -1.55 -14.86
N ALA A 759 -18.48 -2.60 -14.67
CA ALA A 759 -18.69 -3.26 -13.38
C ALA A 759 -18.88 -4.79 -13.58
N PRO A 760 -17.78 -5.53 -13.86
CA PRO A 760 -17.84 -6.95 -14.14
C PRO A 760 -18.14 -7.74 -12.87
N GLU A 761 -18.83 -8.88 -13.04
CA GLU A 761 -18.91 -9.89 -11.99
C GLU A 761 -17.50 -10.39 -11.67
N GLY A 762 -17.16 -10.47 -10.38
CA GLY A 762 -15.78 -10.76 -9.97
C GLY A 762 -14.90 -9.53 -9.80
N GLY A 763 -15.32 -8.35 -10.29
CA GLY A 763 -14.64 -7.05 -10.18
C GLY A 763 -13.40 -6.93 -11.07
N ILE A 764 -12.54 -5.96 -10.74
CA ILE A 764 -11.44 -5.51 -11.59
C ILE A 764 -10.14 -5.59 -10.78
N TYR A 765 -9.18 -6.37 -11.25
CA TYR A 765 -7.91 -6.59 -10.55
C TYR A 765 -6.81 -7.12 -11.49
N ASP A 766 -5.57 -6.98 -11.04
CA ASP A 766 -4.40 -7.57 -11.69
C ASP A 766 -3.59 -8.34 -10.63
N SER A 767 -3.20 -9.58 -10.92
CA SER A 767 -2.48 -10.41 -9.94
C SER A 767 -1.11 -9.81 -9.57
N LYS A 768 -0.44 -9.12 -10.49
CA LYS A 768 0.82 -8.43 -10.16
C LYS A 768 0.56 -7.23 -9.24
N VAL A 769 -0.58 -6.55 -9.37
CA VAL A 769 -0.98 -5.49 -8.42
C VAL A 769 -1.34 -6.09 -7.06
N GLN A 770 -2.00 -7.24 -7.00
CA GLN A 770 -2.24 -7.96 -5.73
C GLN A 770 -0.93 -8.30 -5.01
N ARG A 771 0.10 -8.68 -5.76
CA ARG A 771 1.44 -8.89 -5.21
C ARG A 771 2.00 -7.60 -4.60
N LEU A 772 1.83 -6.45 -5.26
CA LEU A 772 2.24 -5.16 -4.69
C LEU A 772 1.50 -4.89 -3.38
N LEU A 773 0.19 -5.12 -3.32
CA LEU A 773 -0.61 -4.96 -2.10
C LEU A 773 -0.15 -5.88 -0.97
N ALA A 774 0.08 -7.15 -1.26
CA ALA A 774 0.58 -8.12 -0.28
C ALA A 774 1.98 -7.77 0.26
N ARG A 775 2.81 -7.12 -0.57
CA ARG A 775 4.14 -6.62 -0.21
C ARG A 775 4.13 -5.28 0.53
N SER A 776 3.03 -4.53 0.41
CA SER A 776 2.91 -3.20 1.00
C SER A 776 2.80 -3.23 2.52
N GLY A 777 2.96 -2.06 3.14
CA GLY A 777 2.63 -1.85 4.56
C GLY A 777 1.13 -1.79 4.87
N CYS A 778 0.26 -1.89 3.85
CA CYS A 778 -1.19 -1.82 4.05
C CYS A 778 -1.74 -3.16 4.55
N LEU A 779 -2.20 -3.20 5.81
CA LEU A 779 -2.69 -4.44 6.43
C LEU A 779 -4.06 -4.88 5.90
N LYS A 780 -4.90 -3.94 5.45
CA LYS A 780 -6.26 -4.21 4.98
C LYS A 780 -6.54 -3.43 3.70
N TYR A 781 -6.93 -4.15 2.66
CA TYR A 781 -7.25 -3.63 1.35
C TYR A 781 -8.32 -4.51 0.69
N ASP A 782 -9.08 -3.92 -0.23
CA ASP A 782 -10.08 -4.66 -1.01
C ASP A 782 -9.36 -5.58 -2.02
N SER A 783 -9.89 -6.77 -2.25
CA SER A 783 -9.31 -7.73 -3.21
C SER A 783 -9.53 -7.35 -4.67
N ARG A 784 -10.32 -6.31 -4.95
CA ARG A 784 -10.71 -5.87 -6.29
C ARG A 784 -11.28 -4.47 -6.29
N VAL A 785 -11.15 -3.77 -7.42
CA VAL A 785 -11.91 -2.56 -7.71
C VAL A 785 -13.31 -2.94 -8.21
N ARG A 786 -14.33 -2.20 -7.77
CA ARG A 786 -15.74 -2.55 -8.00
C ARG A 786 -16.23 -2.09 -9.36
N ALA A 787 -15.93 -0.84 -9.72
CA ALA A 787 -16.36 -0.25 -10.98
C ALA A 787 -15.35 0.81 -11.48
N ILE A 788 -15.37 1.04 -12.80
CA ILE A 788 -14.71 2.16 -13.46
C ILE A 788 -15.78 2.99 -14.16
N TYR A 789 -15.74 4.31 -13.95
CA TYR A 789 -16.57 5.29 -14.64
C TYR A 789 -15.72 6.05 -15.65
N TYR A 790 -16.14 6.03 -16.91
CA TYR A 790 -15.63 6.92 -17.93
C TYR A 790 -16.61 8.05 -18.17
N VAL A 791 -16.15 9.30 -18.05
CA VAL A 791 -16.96 10.50 -18.25
C VAL A 791 -16.37 11.32 -19.37
N GLU A 792 -17.14 11.60 -20.42
CA GLU A 792 -16.63 12.38 -21.55
C GLU A 792 -16.34 13.83 -21.16
N SER A 793 -15.12 14.31 -21.42
CA SER A 793 -14.75 15.71 -21.21
C SER A 793 -15.30 16.64 -22.30
N ILE A 794 -15.34 17.95 -22.00
CA ILE A 794 -15.48 19.00 -23.01
C ILE A 794 -14.22 18.99 -23.87
N MET A 795 -14.38 19.18 -25.19
CA MET A 795 -13.26 19.12 -26.14
C MET A 795 -12.51 20.45 -26.21
#